data_AF-E6KAY0-F1
#
_entry.id   AF-E6KAY0-F1
#
_cell.length_a   1.000
_cell.length_b   1.000
_cell.length_c   1.000
_cell.angle_alpha   90.00
_cell.angle_beta   90.00
_cell.angle_gamma   90.00
#
_symmetry.space_group_name_H-M   'P 1'
#
loop_
_entity.id
_entity.type
_entity.pdbx_description
1 polymer ?
#
loop_
_entity_poly.entity_id
_entity_poly.type
_entity_poly.pdbx_seq_one_letter_code
_entity_poly.pdbx_strand_id
1 'polypeptide(L)'
;MKNFLLAMAVAVMPFGAFAQFGVVAPLHVNGNQLNDEHGNKVVLHGVMDTPNPYFNHYRWGQQCTDATVPACIDYFEKVFAGIANPAKGTYCNIFRLHLDPCWTNDPAKPKTGSEQGEANISRFSSTRLQKYLNTLYWPIAQKALNHGLYVVMRPPGVCPKDLRVGDAYQQYLKTVWRIVSAHAGVKKHAGVVSLELANEPVHVYGTNGQSSPRALHDYFQPIVDVIRANGFKGIIWIPGTGYQSQYQSYATHPISDDNYGYAVHVYPGWYGASDKSYDHQAFIRNFKAQVPVVTSKPILVSEIDWSPEKPGAGKYNEFGQWVPANLGTWGTATTSKWGNAWKAVKDHYGNISMTLTSTDDYLDVDQYLKDGRVTDAFGGNTEACAKTCFYWYYEYSKKDFAVRSGGTSPTLPPANNNTGGNLIKPWPVQSDIVPAGWTVVDNGIECSEGTTQNGPRLMQFAAGGEFAHGFYVREVSASKAGYIEYGGKNGYLLPLAFGEYELTCNAIAWTGEPWLKCEVFDPTGDILASTIVAVRPNIVRNRNARITGSTRIGLSFYSMQKGNYRVRFTPVADRQGNGGEWREVVIGNIALHSKGNPLAFDKGGEVPEGWTVVDADRKATTGSAGSGPRTFSFSGGGDISTGLYIRQSDATKGGYAEYGTTPGYGLSLKAGHYTLSYHAVAWAGSPFVKCEVLDRSNRVLGSQVISCDKSVEKNLSASTAASSRGVVHFHAPSTDYYHFRWTPVADRQGNPGTWLEVVFGHIKIQQGAMQAKATSSANDETTALKAAQLSTGTSTNDVWYNLQGQRVVRPVKGLYIHKGRKVLVK
;
A
#
# COMPACT_ATOMS: atom_id res chain seq x y z
N MET A 1 9.58 -45.68 37.13
CA MET A 1 8.14 -45.98 37.01
C MET A 1 7.44 -44.68 36.62
N LYS A 2 7.25 -44.38 35.32
CA LYS A 2 6.17 -44.75 34.37
C LYS A 2 4.86 -43.92 34.50
N ASN A 3 4.59 -43.15 33.41
CA ASN A 3 3.30 -42.73 32.77
C ASN A 3 2.56 -41.47 33.31
N PHE A 4 1.95 -40.54 32.54
CA PHE A 4 1.90 -40.11 31.11
C PHE A 4 0.98 -38.82 31.00
N LEU A 5 1.15 -37.93 29.98
CA LEU A 5 0.24 -36.86 29.40
C LEU A 5 -0.02 -35.51 30.14
N LEU A 6 -0.21 -34.31 29.54
CA LEU A 6 -0.12 -33.72 28.17
C LEU A 6 -0.17 -32.15 28.25
N ALA A 7 0.61 -31.46 27.39
CA ALA A 7 0.54 -30.09 26.79
C ALA A 7 -0.12 -28.84 27.45
N MET A 8 0.55 -27.68 27.38
CA MET A 8 0.08 -26.48 26.62
C MET A 8 1.15 -25.37 26.54
N ALA A 9 1.55 -25.00 25.32
CA ALA A 9 2.39 -23.84 25.00
C ALA A 9 1.51 -22.69 24.49
N VAL A 10 1.79 -21.45 24.91
CA VAL A 10 1.17 -20.24 24.34
C VAL A 10 2.29 -19.30 23.88
N ALA A 11 2.50 -19.24 22.56
CA ALA A 11 3.35 -18.27 21.88
C ALA A 11 2.53 -17.02 21.56
N VAL A 12 3.04 -15.82 21.88
CA VAL A 12 2.38 -14.54 21.59
C VAL A 12 2.97 -13.94 20.31
N MET A 13 2.15 -13.87 19.25
CA MET A 13 2.44 -13.31 17.92
C MET A 13 1.99 -11.83 17.82
N PRO A 14 2.55 -11.00 16.90
CA PRO A 14 2.21 -9.58 16.77
C PRO A 14 0.95 -9.36 15.91
N PHE A 15 -0.07 -8.70 16.48
CA PHE A 15 -1.33 -8.36 15.82
C PHE A 15 -1.40 -6.85 15.49
N GLY A 16 -1.77 -6.49 14.25
CA GLY A 16 -2.12 -5.11 13.91
C GLY A 16 -2.19 -4.79 12.41
N ALA A 17 -1.06 -4.83 11.70
CA ALA A 17 -0.99 -4.54 10.26
C ALA A 17 -0.93 -5.78 9.36
N PHE A 18 -0.71 -6.97 9.94
CA PHE A 18 -0.71 -8.27 9.23
C PHE A 18 -2.11 -8.86 9.02
N ALA A 19 -3.16 -8.28 9.60
CA ALA A 19 -4.48 -8.90 9.67
C ALA A 19 -5.34 -8.77 8.38
N GLN A 20 -4.87 -8.03 7.36
CA GLN A 20 -5.69 -7.72 6.17
C GLN A 20 -5.05 -8.06 4.82
N PHE A 21 -3.72 -8.15 4.74
CA PHE A 21 -3.07 -8.69 3.53
C PHE A 21 -3.31 -10.21 3.48
N GLY A 22 -3.67 -10.75 2.30
CA GLY A 22 -4.19 -12.12 2.19
C GLY A 22 -5.69 -12.25 2.48
N VAL A 23 -6.46 -11.17 2.32
CA VAL A 23 -7.92 -11.21 2.30
C VAL A 23 -8.40 -11.23 0.85
N VAL A 24 -9.21 -12.23 0.52
CA VAL A 24 -9.95 -12.28 -0.76
C VAL A 24 -11.32 -11.62 -0.58
N ALA A 25 -11.45 -10.37 -1.03
CA ALA A 25 -12.73 -9.68 -1.11
C ALA A 25 -13.27 -9.71 -2.56
N PRO A 26 -14.58 -9.81 -2.79
CA PRO A 26 -15.12 -9.79 -4.14
C PRO A 26 -14.62 -8.59 -4.97
N LEU A 27 -14.05 -8.88 -6.14
CA LEU A 27 -13.58 -7.89 -7.09
C LEU A 27 -14.53 -7.76 -8.27
N HIS A 28 -14.58 -6.56 -8.83
CA HIS A 28 -15.24 -6.25 -10.09
C HIS A 28 -14.41 -5.26 -10.89
N VAL A 29 -14.70 -5.17 -12.18
CA VAL A 29 -14.09 -4.18 -13.07
C VAL A 29 -14.83 -2.86 -12.95
N ASN A 30 -14.06 -1.77 -12.78
CA ASN A 30 -14.57 -0.41 -12.84
C ASN A 30 -13.64 0.45 -13.72
N GLY A 31 -14.12 0.79 -14.92
CA GLY A 31 -13.30 1.43 -15.95
C GLY A 31 -12.06 0.59 -16.25
N ASN A 32 -10.88 1.20 -16.11
CA ASN A 32 -9.61 0.51 -16.33
C ASN A 32 -9.05 -0.20 -15.09
N GLN A 33 -9.78 -0.28 -13.97
CA GLN A 33 -9.27 -0.82 -12.70
C GLN A 33 -10.01 -2.09 -12.27
N LEU A 34 -9.36 -2.89 -11.42
CA LEU A 34 -10.06 -3.79 -10.52
C LEU A 34 -10.41 -3.03 -9.23
N ASN A 35 -11.61 -3.25 -8.72
CA ASN A 35 -12.04 -2.68 -7.45
C ASN A 35 -12.68 -3.74 -6.56
N ASP A 36 -12.45 -3.62 -5.25
CA ASP A 36 -13.20 -4.40 -4.26
C ASP A 36 -14.63 -3.85 -4.07
N GLU A 37 -15.43 -4.51 -3.25
CA GLU A 37 -16.81 -4.11 -2.93
C GLU A 37 -16.92 -2.70 -2.30
N HIS A 38 -15.80 -2.16 -1.81
CA HIS A 38 -15.71 -0.83 -1.20
C HIS A 38 -15.24 0.24 -2.19
N GLY A 39 -14.96 -0.14 -3.44
CA GLY A 39 -14.44 0.77 -4.46
C GLY A 39 -12.94 1.03 -4.34
N ASN A 40 -12.22 0.31 -3.46
CA ASN A 40 -10.75 0.43 -3.42
C ASN A 40 -10.17 -0.19 -4.66
N LYS A 41 -9.20 0.50 -5.26
CA LYS A 41 -8.41 -0.04 -6.37
C LYS A 41 -7.62 -1.25 -5.88
N VAL A 42 -7.59 -2.31 -6.68
CA VAL A 42 -6.82 -3.53 -6.38
C VAL A 42 -5.89 -3.86 -7.55
N VAL A 43 -4.63 -4.18 -7.24
CA VAL A 43 -3.66 -4.70 -8.20
C VAL A 43 -3.08 -6.01 -7.68
N LEU A 44 -3.33 -7.09 -8.42
CA LEU A 44 -2.97 -8.43 -8.01
C LEU A 44 -1.53 -8.78 -8.44
N HIS A 45 -0.85 -9.55 -7.61
CA HIS A 45 0.52 -9.98 -7.84
C HIS A 45 0.77 -11.35 -7.23
N GLY A 46 1.38 -12.26 -7.99
CA GLY A 46 1.60 -13.62 -7.52
C GLY A 46 2.27 -14.51 -8.56
N VAL A 47 1.86 -15.77 -8.59
CA VAL A 47 2.45 -16.79 -9.46
C VAL A 47 1.37 -17.60 -10.16
N MET A 48 1.75 -18.29 -11.23
CA MET A 48 0.96 -19.36 -11.82
C MET A 48 1.63 -20.71 -11.54
N ASP A 49 0.85 -21.78 -11.59
CA ASP A 49 1.41 -23.13 -11.56
C ASP A 49 0.41 -24.13 -12.15
N THR A 50 0.93 -25.27 -12.57
CA THR A 50 0.21 -26.30 -13.29
C THR A 50 0.20 -27.60 -12.49
N PRO A 51 -0.97 -28.13 -12.10
CA PRO A 51 -1.09 -29.42 -11.40
C PRO A 51 -0.65 -30.65 -12.21
N ASN A 52 0.50 -30.64 -12.84
CA ASN A 52 1.07 -31.72 -13.63
C ASN A 52 2.42 -32.14 -13.02
N PRO A 53 2.65 -33.45 -12.78
CA PRO A 53 3.91 -33.95 -12.29
C PRO A 53 5.15 -33.42 -12.99
N TYR A 54 5.12 -33.28 -14.31
CA TYR A 54 6.27 -32.85 -15.09
C TYR A 54 6.71 -31.43 -14.73
N PHE A 55 5.76 -30.50 -14.66
CA PHE A 55 6.05 -29.10 -14.34
C PHE A 55 6.45 -28.89 -12.87
N ASN A 56 6.21 -29.87 -12.01
CA ASN A 56 6.45 -29.79 -10.57
C ASN A 56 7.39 -30.89 -10.07
N HIS A 57 8.38 -31.25 -10.87
CA HIS A 57 9.48 -32.14 -10.49
C HIS A 57 9.01 -33.49 -9.89
N TYR A 58 7.87 -33.99 -10.35
CA TYR A 58 7.27 -35.27 -9.96
C TYR A 58 7.00 -35.42 -8.45
N ARG A 59 6.78 -34.30 -7.74
CA ARG A 59 6.65 -34.24 -6.28
C ARG A 59 5.48 -35.06 -5.69
N TRP A 60 4.51 -35.47 -6.51
CA TRP A 60 3.38 -36.32 -6.10
C TRP A 60 3.23 -37.59 -6.95
N GLY A 61 4.30 -38.04 -7.60
CA GLY A 61 4.32 -39.22 -8.47
C GLY A 61 4.34 -38.86 -9.96
N GLN A 62 4.36 -39.87 -10.83
CA GLN A 62 4.58 -39.70 -12.28
C GLN A 62 3.32 -39.60 -13.13
N GLN A 63 2.13 -39.76 -12.55
CA GLN A 63 0.88 -39.88 -13.29
C GLN A 63 -0.23 -38.99 -12.73
N CYS A 64 -1.14 -38.58 -13.61
CA CYS A 64 -2.37 -37.86 -13.28
C CYS A 64 -3.54 -38.86 -13.16
N THR A 65 -3.74 -39.44 -11.97
CA THR A 65 -4.76 -40.44 -11.67
C THR A 65 -5.45 -40.16 -10.33
N ASP A 66 -6.57 -40.82 -10.06
CA ASP A 66 -7.30 -40.64 -8.78
C ASP A 66 -6.41 -40.85 -7.55
N ALA A 67 -5.44 -41.78 -7.64
CA ALA A 67 -4.52 -42.09 -6.55
C ALA A 67 -3.57 -40.92 -6.22
N THR A 68 -3.25 -40.06 -7.19
CA THR A 68 -2.31 -38.94 -7.01
C THR A 68 -2.99 -37.61 -6.67
N VAL A 69 -4.33 -37.54 -6.74
CA VAL A 69 -5.11 -36.34 -6.41
C VAL A 69 -4.82 -35.82 -4.99
N PRO A 70 -4.87 -36.63 -3.91
CA PRO A 70 -4.62 -36.10 -2.56
C PRO A 70 -3.22 -35.51 -2.39
N ALA A 71 -2.20 -36.15 -2.95
CA ALA A 71 -0.81 -35.70 -2.85
C ALA A 71 -0.56 -34.43 -3.67
N CYS A 72 -1.19 -34.30 -4.84
CA CYS A 72 -1.15 -33.06 -5.63
C CYS A 72 -1.79 -31.89 -4.87
N ILE A 73 -2.96 -32.10 -4.27
CA ILE A 73 -3.64 -31.11 -3.43
C ILE A 73 -2.79 -30.70 -2.23
N ASP A 74 -2.15 -31.66 -1.56
CA ASP A 74 -1.27 -31.42 -0.41
C ASP A 74 -0.01 -30.62 -0.80
N TYR A 75 0.55 -30.89 -1.98
CA TYR A 75 1.64 -30.10 -2.52
C TYR A 75 1.25 -28.62 -2.69
N PHE A 76 0.12 -28.34 -3.36
CA PHE A 76 -0.33 -26.96 -3.57
C PHE A 76 -0.68 -26.25 -2.26
N GLU A 77 -1.29 -26.95 -1.29
CA GLU A 77 -1.51 -26.39 0.05
C GLU A 77 -0.21 -25.88 0.67
N LYS A 78 0.86 -26.68 0.62
CA LYS A 78 2.16 -26.30 1.15
C LYS A 78 2.71 -25.09 0.43
N VAL A 79 2.67 -25.11 -0.90
CA VAL A 79 3.14 -23.99 -1.74
C VAL A 79 2.40 -22.70 -1.39
N PHE A 80 1.07 -22.71 -1.27
CA PHE A 80 0.29 -21.53 -0.90
C PHE A 80 0.72 -20.94 0.44
N ALA A 81 0.96 -21.79 1.45
CA ALA A 81 1.49 -21.37 2.74
C ALA A 81 2.92 -20.78 2.67
N GLY A 82 3.68 -21.07 1.61
CA GLY A 82 5.01 -20.53 1.37
C GLY A 82 4.99 -19.20 0.62
N ILE A 83 4.14 -19.06 -0.40
CA ILE A 83 4.09 -17.87 -1.26
C ILE A 83 3.19 -16.74 -0.72
N ALA A 84 2.26 -17.06 0.17
CA ALA A 84 1.36 -16.11 0.83
C ALA A 84 1.69 -15.96 2.33
N ASN A 85 2.97 -15.74 2.66
CA ASN A 85 3.45 -15.70 4.04
C ASN A 85 4.17 -14.37 4.38
N PRO A 86 3.40 -13.31 4.71
CA PRO A 86 3.97 -12.01 5.06
C PRO A 86 4.96 -12.05 6.21
N ALA A 87 4.72 -12.93 7.21
CA ALA A 87 5.62 -13.11 8.35
C ALA A 87 7.00 -13.68 7.94
N LYS A 88 7.10 -14.23 6.74
CA LYS A 88 8.33 -14.79 6.14
C LYS A 88 8.79 -14.03 4.89
N GLY A 89 8.15 -12.91 4.56
CA GLY A 89 8.58 -12.01 3.50
C GLY A 89 8.01 -12.32 2.11
N THR A 90 7.00 -13.18 1.99
CA THR A 90 6.29 -13.45 0.74
C THR A 90 4.90 -12.82 0.75
N TYR A 91 4.50 -12.29 -0.40
CA TYR A 91 3.33 -11.43 -0.52
C TYR A 91 2.55 -11.75 -1.81
N CYS A 92 2.38 -13.01 -2.20
CA CYS A 92 1.45 -13.31 -3.27
C CYS A 92 0.01 -13.08 -2.79
N ASN A 93 -0.84 -12.52 -3.65
CA ASN A 93 -2.28 -12.37 -3.42
C ASN A 93 -3.13 -12.93 -4.58
N ILE A 94 -2.52 -13.52 -5.61
CA ILE A 94 -3.21 -14.21 -6.71
C ILE A 94 -2.47 -15.49 -7.08
N PHE A 95 -3.22 -16.49 -7.52
CA PHE A 95 -2.73 -17.73 -8.08
C PHE A 95 -3.47 -18.05 -9.37
N ARG A 96 -2.72 -18.22 -10.46
CA ARG A 96 -3.26 -18.63 -11.76
C ARG A 96 -3.13 -20.15 -11.91
N LEU A 97 -4.28 -20.82 -11.97
CA LEU A 97 -4.43 -22.28 -11.97
C LEU A 97 -4.69 -22.80 -13.39
N HIS A 98 -3.76 -23.60 -13.91
CA HIS A 98 -3.91 -24.31 -15.18
C HIS A 98 -4.71 -25.62 -15.02
N LEU A 99 -5.83 -25.74 -15.73
CA LEU A 99 -6.65 -26.95 -15.74
C LEU A 99 -6.07 -28.05 -16.65
N ASP A 100 -4.79 -28.43 -16.46
CA ASP A 100 -3.96 -29.25 -17.35
C ASP A 100 -4.63 -30.47 -18.04
N PRO A 101 -4.34 -30.70 -19.34
CA PRO A 101 -4.84 -31.86 -20.09
C PRO A 101 -4.48 -33.24 -19.53
N CYS A 102 -3.43 -33.38 -18.72
CA CYS A 102 -3.06 -34.66 -18.10
C CYS A 102 -4.20 -35.24 -17.25
N TRP A 103 -5.05 -34.38 -16.68
CA TRP A 103 -6.24 -34.79 -15.94
C TRP A 103 -7.47 -34.91 -16.82
N THR A 104 -7.66 -33.98 -17.76
CA THR A 104 -8.92 -33.86 -18.52
C THR A 104 -8.97 -34.70 -19.78
N ASN A 105 -7.82 -35.18 -20.28
CA ASN A 105 -7.77 -36.10 -21.41
C ASN A 105 -8.09 -37.54 -20.98
N ASP A 106 -8.86 -38.22 -21.82
CA ASP A 106 -9.16 -39.63 -21.66
C ASP A 106 -8.01 -40.47 -22.26
N PRO A 107 -7.28 -41.24 -21.43
CA PRO A 107 -6.19 -42.04 -21.92
C PRO A 107 -6.65 -43.15 -22.90
N ALA A 108 -7.91 -43.59 -22.81
CA ALA A 108 -8.47 -44.61 -23.70
C ALA A 108 -8.84 -44.07 -25.08
N LYS A 109 -8.96 -42.74 -25.26
CA LYS A 109 -9.21 -42.15 -26.58
C LYS A 109 -7.92 -42.10 -27.41
N PRO A 110 -7.98 -42.41 -28.72
CA PRO A 110 -6.84 -42.25 -29.61
C PRO A 110 -6.49 -40.77 -29.74
N LYS A 111 -5.19 -40.47 -29.76
CA LYS A 111 -4.69 -39.15 -30.15
C LYS A 111 -4.79 -39.03 -31.67
N THR A 112 -5.59 -38.10 -32.16
CA THR A 112 -5.80 -37.87 -33.61
C THR A 112 -5.56 -36.41 -33.98
N GLY A 113 -5.44 -36.12 -35.28
CA GLY A 113 -5.14 -34.78 -35.80
C GLY A 113 -3.65 -34.45 -35.87
N SER A 114 -3.32 -33.35 -36.55
CA SER A 114 -1.94 -32.89 -36.76
C SER A 114 -1.35 -32.16 -35.56
N GLU A 115 -2.19 -31.55 -34.72
CA GLU A 115 -1.78 -30.79 -33.54
C GLU A 115 -1.03 -31.68 -32.53
N GLN A 116 0.01 -31.12 -31.92
CA GLN A 116 0.84 -31.81 -30.93
C GLN A 116 0.73 -31.16 -29.55
N GLY A 117 1.25 -31.86 -28.52
CA GLY A 117 1.25 -31.36 -27.15
C GLY A 117 -0.13 -30.96 -26.62
N GLU A 118 -0.16 -29.85 -25.88
CA GLU A 118 -1.35 -29.30 -25.23
C GLU A 118 -2.37 -28.66 -26.18
N ALA A 119 -2.01 -28.40 -27.44
CA ALA A 119 -2.94 -27.89 -28.46
C ALA A 119 -3.90 -28.96 -28.98
N ASN A 120 -3.57 -30.24 -28.78
CA ASN A 120 -4.38 -31.35 -29.27
C ASN A 120 -5.56 -31.66 -28.33
N ILE A 121 -6.78 -31.35 -28.79
CA ILE A 121 -8.02 -31.57 -28.03
C ILE A 121 -8.71 -32.91 -28.32
N SER A 122 -8.14 -33.79 -29.16
CA SER A 122 -8.81 -35.03 -29.61
C SER A 122 -9.17 -35.99 -28.47
N ARG A 123 -8.41 -35.91 -27.38
CA ARG A 123 -8.60 -36.76 -26.19
C ARG A 123 -9.38 -36.08 -25.08
N PHE A 124 -9.80 -34.83 -25.24
CA PHE A 124 -10.55 -34.13 -24.20
C PHE A 124 -11.81 -34.92 -23.80
N SER A 125 -12.09 -34.93 -22.50
CA SER A 125 -13.26 -35.56 -21.92
C SER A 125 -13.96 -34.61 -20.96
N SER A 126 -15.18 -34.19 -21.32
CA SER A 126 -16.06 -33.40 -20.46
C SER A 126 -16.33 -34.11 -19.14
N THR A 127 -16.51 -35.43 -19.15
CA THR A 127 -16.67 -36.26 -17.95
C THR A 127 -15.46 -36.16 -17.02
N ARG A 128 -14.24 -36.22 -17.57
CA ARG A 128 -13.03 -36.09 -16.76
C ARG A 128 -12.84 -34.66 -16.26
N LEU A 129 -13.13 -33.65 -17.07
CA LEU A 129 -13.13 -32.26 -16.60
C LEU A 129 -14.11 -32.07 -15.43
N GLN A 130 -15.35 -32.56 -15.54
CA GLN A 130 -16.32 -32.48 -14.44
C GLN A 130 -15.84 -33.21 -13.19
N LYS A 131 -15.25 -34.40 -13.34
CA LYS A 131 -14.68 -35.18 -12.24
C LYS A 131 -13.57 -34.39 -11.53
N TYR A 132 -12.51 -34.01 -12.25
CA TYR A 132 -11.35 -33.37 -11.64
C TYR A 132 -11.59 -31.90 -11.28
N LEU A 133 -12.58 -31.24 -11.87
CA LEU A 133 -13.05 -29.95 -11.35
C LEU A 133 -13.57 -30.10 -9.92
N ASN A 134 -14.30 -31.17 -9.61
CA ASN A 134 -14.79 -31.45 -8.26
C ASN A 134 -13.70 -32.00 -7.33
N THR A 135 -12.86 -32.92 -7.82
CA THR A 135 -11.96 -33.69 -6.97
C THR A 135 -10.56 -33.10 -6.84
N LEU A 136 -10.14 -32.22 -7.75
CA LEU A 136 -8.78 -31.66 -7.81
C LEU A 136 -8.77 -30.13 -7.89
N TYR A 137 -9.28 -29.55 -8.98
CA TYR A 137 -9.09 -28.13 -9.28
C TYR A 137 -9.86 -27.21 -8.33
N TRP A 138 -11.12 -27.52 -8.01
CA TRP A 138 -11.87 -26.76 -7.02
C TRP A 138 -11.24 -26.88 -5.61
N PRO A 139 -10.86 -28.06 -5.11
CA PRO A 139 -10.09 -28.18 -3.88
C PRO A 139 -8.80 -27.36 -3.84
N ILE A 140 -8.00 -27.35 -4.93
CA ILE A 140 -6.80 -26.50 -5.03
C ILE A 140 -7.19 -25.02 -4.95
N ALA A 141 -8.21 -24.59 -5.70
CA ALA A 141 -8.68 -23.21 -5.67
C ALA A 141 -9.19 -22.80 -4.27
N GLN A 142 -9.92 -23.67 -3.57
CA GLN A 142 -10.37 -23.40 -2.20
C GLN A 142 -9.19 -23.22 -1.25
N LYS A 143 -8.14 -24.02 -1.41
CA LYS A 143 -6.92 -23.90 -0.61
C LYS A 143 -6.23 -22.57 -0.88
N ALA A 144 -6.06 -22.19 -2.14
CA ALA A 144 -5.53 -20.87 -2.49
C ALA A 144 -6.33 -19.72 -1.85
N LEU A 145 -7.67 -19.77 -1.95
CA LEU A 145 -8.56 -18.78 -1.33
C LEU A 145 -8.42 -18.72 0.20
N ASN A 146 -8.26 -19.87 0.87
CA ASN A 146 -8.04 -19.95 2.31
C ASN A 146 -6.70 -19.34 2.75
N HIS A 147 -5.71 -19.31 1.86
CA HIS A 147 -4.42 -18.64 2.05
C HIS A 147 -4.43 -17.18 1.56
N GLY A 148 -5.59 -16.64 1.18
CA GLY A 148 -5.69 -15.24 0.78
C GLY A 148 -5.32 -14.94 -0.67
N LEU A 149 -5.30 -15.96 -1.52
CA LEU A 149 -4.97 -15.84 -2.95
C LEU A 149 -6.26 -15.81 -3.79
N TYR A 150 -6.45 -14.76 -4.57
CA TYR A 150 -7.41 -14.76 -5.68
C TYR A 150 -7.06 -15.87 -6.67
N VAL A 151 -8.05 -16.50 -7.30
CA VAL A 151 -7.80 -17.58 -8.26
C VAL A 151 -8.20 -17.16 -9.66
N VAL A 152 -7.30 -17.37 -10.62
CA VAL A 152 -7.61 -17.29 -12.06
C VAL A 152 -7.58 -18.71 -12.61
N MET A 153 -8.71 -19.23 -13.09
CA MET A 153 -8.72 -20.52 -13.79
C MET A 153 -8.50 -20.28 -15.28
N ARG A 154 -7.52 -20.95 -15.87
CA ARG A 154 -7.31 -20.99 -17.34
C ARG A 154 -7.71 -22.36 -17.90
N PRO A 155 -8.09 -22.50 -19.19
CA PRO A 155 -8.63 -23.75 -19.70
C PRO A 155 -7.53 -24.82 -19.82
N PRO A 156 -7.90 -26.09 -20.04
CA PRO A 156 -6.92 -27.12 -20.35
C PRO A 156 -6.23 -26.82 -21.68
N GLY A 157 -4.90 -26.81 -21.65
CA GLY A 157 -4.05 -26.78 -22.83
C GLY A 157 -3.71 -25.40 -23.36
N VAL A 158 -3.09 -25.37 -24.54
CA VAL A 158 -2.66 -24.16 -25.28
C VAL A 158 -3.44 -24.07 -26.60
N CYS A 159 -3.55 -22.89 -27.20
CA CYS A 159 -4.23 -22.74 -28.47
C CYS A 159 -3.43 -23.39 -29.62
N PRO A 160 -4.10 -24.04 -30.58
CA PRO A 160 -3.57 -24.23 -31.92
C PRO A 160 -3.09 -22.90 -32.51
N LYS A 161 -2.10 -22.98 -33.41
CA LYS A 161 -1.51 -21.79 -34.04
C LYS A 161 -2.56 -20.96 -34.78
N ASP A 162 -3.43 -21.62 -35.53
CA ASP A 162 -4.45 -20.98 -36.36
C ASP A 162 -5.85 -21.33 -35.84
N LEU A 163 -6.54 -20.32 -35.31
CA LEU A 163 -7.94 -20.41 -34.87
C LEU A 163 -8.86 -19.77 -35.89
N ARG A 164 -10.07 -20.32 -36.04
CA ARG A 164 -11.10 -19.78 -36.93
C ARG A 164 -12.43 -19.68 -36.20
N VAL A 165 -13.14 -18.56 -36.33
CA VAL A 165 -14.49 -18.41 -35.76
C VAL A 165 -15.37 -19.58 -36.20
N GLY A 166 -15.99 -20.26 -35.22
CA GLY A 166 -16.81 -21.45 -35.43
C GLY A 166 -16.06 -22.79 -35.41
N ASP A 167 -14.73 -22.81 -35.31
CA ASP A 167 -13.92 -24.03 -35.36
C ASP A 167 -14.11 -24.96 -34.15
N ALA A 168 -13.52 -26.16 -34.26
CA ALA A 168 -13.58 -27.17 -33.22
C ALA A 168 -13.00 -26.69 -31.88
N TYR A 169 -11.99 -25.82 -31.91
CA TYR A 169 -11.37 -25.29 -30.70
C TYR A 169 -12.28 -24.28 -29.99
N GLN A 170 -13.04 -23.46 -30.73
CA GLN A 170 -14.04 -22.55 -30.16
C GLN A 170 -15.18 -23.36 -29.52
N GLN A 171 -15.61 -24.45 -30.15
CA GLN A 171 -16.62 -25.36 -29.55
C GLN A 171 -16.07 -26.04 -28.28
N TYR A 172 -14.79 -26.41 -28.29
CA TYR A 172 -14.09 -26.94 -27.14
C TYR A 172 -14.07 -25.93 -25.99
N LEU A 173 -13.63 -24.70 -26.21
CA LEU A 173 -13.63 -23.65 -25.18
C LEU A 173 -15.04 -23.37 -24.65
N LYS A 174 -16.05 -23.27 -25.52
CA LYS A 174 -17.45 -23.14 -25.08
C LYS A 174 -17.87 -24.31 -24.19
N THR A 175 -17.41 -25.53 -24.47
CA THR A 175 -17.71 -26.71 -23.65
C THR A 175 -17.01 -26.65 -22.29
N VAL A 176 -15.71 -26.35 -22.27
CA VAL A 176 -14.93 -26.16 -21.03
C VAL A 176 -15.58 -25.10 -20.17
N TRP A 177 -15.83 -23.92 -20.72
CA TRP A 177 -16.37 -22.79 -19.96
C TRP A 177 -17.82 -22.99 -19.55
N ARG A 178 -18.63 -23.71 -20.34
CA ARG A 178 -19.96 -24.15 -19.91
C ARG A 178 -19.89 -25.02 -18.65
N ILE A 179 -18.91 -25.91 -18.56
CA ILE A 179 -18.73 -26.80 -17.40
C ILE A 179 -18.20 -26.01 -16.19
N VAL A 180 -17.12 -25.25 -16.37
CA VAL A 180 -16.43 -24.55 -15.28
C VAL A 180 -17.31 -23.46 -14.66
N SER A 181 -17.94 -22.61 -15.48
CA SER A 181 -18.80 -21.53 -14.98
C SER A 181 -20.13 -22.02 -14.37
N ALA A 182 -20.58 -23.23 -14.72
CA ALA A 182 -21.75 -23.85 -14.12
C ALA A 182 -21.47 -24.49 -12.75
N HIS A 183 -20.20 -24.80 -12.45
CA HIS A 183 -19.80 -25.45 -11.20
C HIS A 183 -20.20 -24.59 -10.00
N ALA A 184 -20.87 -25.21 -9.01
CA ALA A 184 -21.46 -24.51 -7.89
C ALA A 184 -20.43 -23.75 -7.04
N GLY A 185 -19.25 -24.33 -6.85
CA GLY A 185 -18.14 -23.71 -6.13
C GLY A 185 -17.64 -22.47 -6.86
N VAL A 186 -17.28 -22.61 -8.14
CA VAL A 186 -16.79 -21.51 -8.99
C VAL A 186 -17.78 -20.36 -9.05
N LYS A 187 -19.07 -20.67 -9.29
CA LYS A 187 -20.14 -19.67 -9.38
C LYS A 187 -20.39 -18.94 -8.06
N LYS A 188 -20.41 -19.67 -6.94
CA LYS A 188 -20.59 -19.07 -5.61
C LYS A 188 -19.46 -18.11 -5.25
N HIS A 189 -18.26 -18.32 -5.77
CA HIS A 189 -17.07 -17.53 -5.46
C HIS A 189 -16.66 -16.61 -6.61
N ALA A 190 -17.59 -16.23 -7.49
CA ALA A 190 -17.29 -15.44 -8.68
C ALA A 190 -16.69 -14.05 -8.39
N GLY A 191 -16.77 -13.54 -7.16
CA GLY A 191 -16.04 -12.33 -6.75
C GLY A 191 -14.54 -12.53 -6.53
N VAL A 192 -14.11 -13.76 -6.21
CA VAL A 192 -12.72 -14.06 -5.80
C VAL A 192 -12.06 -15.13 -6.69
N VAL A 193 -12.86 -15.74 -7.58
CA VAL A 193 -12.44 -16.63 -8.66
C VAL A 193 -12.80 -15.97 -9.98
N SER A 194 -11.83 -15.89 -10.88
CA SER A 194 -11.96 -15.31 -12.23
C SER A 194 -11.54 -16.33 -13.30
N LEU A 195 -11.94 -16.09 -14.55
CA LEU A 195 -11.76 -17.04 -15.65
C LEU A 195 -10.97 -16.40 -16.79
N GLU A 196 -9.86 -16.99 -17.20
CA GLU A 196 -9.07 -16.58 -18.37
C GLU A 196 -9.41 -17.48 -19.56
N LEU A 197 -9.90 -16.93 -20.67
CA LEU A 197 -10.61 -17.74 -21.68
C LEU A 197 -9.73 -18.70 -22.49
N ALA A 198 -8.46 -18.36 -22.71
CA ALA A 198 -7.47 -19.14 -23.45
C ALA A 198 -6.04 -18.70 -23.08
N ASN A 199 -5.02 -19.52 -23.36
CA ASN A 199 -3.63 -19.24 -22.97
C ASN A 199 -2.86 -18.36 -23.96
N GLU A 200 -2.84 -18.71 -25.24
CA GLU A 200 -1.95 -18.06 -26.21
C GLU A 200 -2.49 -18.18 -27.64
N PRO A 201 -3.60 -17.50 -27.99
CA PRO A 201 -3.99 -17.39 -29.38
C PRO A 201 -2.84 -16.75 -30.19
N VAL A 202 -2.44 -17.38 -31.29
CA VAL A 202 -1.42 -16.83 -32.19
C VAL A 202 -2.10 -16.08 -33.32
N HIS A 203 -2.90 -16.78 -34.14
CA HIS A 203 -3.74 -16.17 -35.18
C HIS A 203 -5.21 -16.52 -34.97
N VAL A 204 -6.09 -15.54 -35.21
CA VAL A 204 -7.55 -15.73 -35.16
C VAL A 204 -8.15 -15.17 -36.44
N TYR A 205 -8.78 -16.03 -37.23
CA TYR A 205 -9.42 -15.70 -38.50
C TYR A 205 -10.95 -15.67 -38.37
N GLY A 206 -11.60 -14.90 -39.23
CA GLY A 206 -13.06 -14.90 -39.36
C GLY A 206 -13.61 -16.24 -39.88
N THR A 207 -14.92 -16.41 -39.88
CA THR A 207 -15.59 -17.68 -40.24
C THR A 207 -15.20 -18.24 -41.61
N ASN A 208 -14.85 -17.36 -42.56
CA ASN A 208 -14.38 -17.70 -43.91
C ASN A 208 -12.88 -18.06 -43.99
N GLY A 209 -12.16 -18.10 -42.85
CA GLY A 209 -10.73 -18.37 -42.78
C GLY A 209 -9.84 -17.18 -43.18
N GLN A 210 -10.40 -15.98 -43.35
CA GLN A 210 -9.64 -14.78 -43.70
C GLN A 210 -9.37 -13.90 -42.47
N SER A 211 -8.32 -13.07 -42.56
CA SER A 211 -8.04 -12.08 -41.52
C SER A 211 -9.21 -11.09 -41.41
N SER A 212 -9.59 -10.75 -40.18
CA SER A 212 -10.66 -9.80 -39.91
C SER A 212 -10.38 -9.03 -38.61
N PRO A 213 -10.53 -7.70 -38.59
CA PRO A 213 -10.46 -6.91 -37.36
C PRO A 213 -11.50 -7.33 -36.30
N ARG A 214 -12.57 -8.03 -36.70
CA ARG A 214 -13.60 -8.57 -35.79
C ARG A 214 -13.32 -9.98 -35.28
N ALA A 215 -12.32 -10.68 -35.83
CA ALA A 215 -12.13 -12.10 -35.57
C ALA A 215 -11.98 -12.41 -34.08
N LEU A 216 -11.22 -11.61 -33.33
CA LEU A 216 -11.06 -11.77 -31.89
C LEU A 216 -12.38 -11.61 -31.12
N HIS A 217 -13.16 -10.55 -31.41
CA HIS A 217 -14.49 -10.35 -30.81
C HIS A 217 -15.41 -11.54 -31.12
N ASP A 218 -15.55 -11.89 -32.39
CA ASP A 218 -16.49 -12.93 -32.84
C ASP A 218 -16.06 -14.33 -32.36
N TYR A 219 -14.77 -14.52 -32.05
CA TYR A 219 -14.26 -15.75 -31.45
C TYR A 219 -14.58 -15.85 -29.95
N PHE A 220 -14.34 -14.78 -29.19
CA PHE A 220 -14.42 -14.81 -27.72
C PHE A 220 -15.76 -14.38 -27.14
N GLN A 221 -16.53 -13.51 -27.80
CA GLN A 221 -17.85 -13.09 -27.31
C GLN A 221 -18.79 -14.29 -27.10
N PRO A 222 -18.91 -15.27 -28.02
CA PRO A 222 -19.77 -16.44 -27.79
C PRO A 222 -19.36 -17.30 -26.58
N ILE A 223 -18.10 -17.23 -26.17
CA ILE A 223 -17.60 -17.93 -24.97
C ILE A 223 -18.01 -17.15 -23.71
N VAL A 224 -17.89 -15.81 -23.74
CA VAL A 224 -18.40 -14.92 -22.69
C VAL A 224 -19.90 -15.13 -22.48
N ASP A 225 -20.68 -15.18 -23.56
CA ASP A 225 -22.12 -15.39 -23.52
C ASP A 225 -22.48 -16.71 -22.84
N VAL A 226 -21.74 -17.79 -23.10
CA VAL A 226 -21.93 -19.09 -22.44
C VAL A 226 -21.67 -18.99 -20.93
N ILE A 227 -20.62 -18.27 -20.52
CA ILE A 227 -20.27 -18.09 -19.11
C ILE A 227 -21.36 -17.27 -18.40
N ARG A 228 -21.82 -16.18 -19.01
CA ARG A 228 -22.86 -15.31 -18.45
C ARG A 228 -24.22 -16.00 -18.41
N ALA A 229 -24.57 -16.79 -19.43
CA ALA A 229 -25.80 -17.60 -19.44
C ALA A 229 -25.87 -18.61 -18.29
N ASN A 230 -24.72 -19.08 -17.78
CA ASN A 230 -24.64 -19.95 -16.61
C ASN A 230 -24.76 -19.21 -15.26
N GLY A 231 -24.88 -17.88 -15.29
CA GLY A 231 -25.02 -17.03 -14.11
C GLY A 231 -23.70 -16.70 -13.40
N PHE A 232 -22.55 -16.97 -14.03
CA PHE A 232 -21.25 -16.56 -13.46
C PHE A 232 -21.09 -15.04 -13.60
N LYS A 233 -20.90 -14.34 -12.47
CA LYS A 233 -20.85 -12.87 -12.41
C LYS A 233 -19.43 -12.31 -12.30
N GLY A 234 -18.44 -13.19 -12.22
CA GLY A 234 -17.06 -12.83 -11.93
C GLY A 234 -16.31 -12.25 -13.11
N ILE A 235 -15.08 -11.83 -12.85
CA ILE A 235 -14.22 -11.25 -13.88
C ILE A 235 -13.86 -12.31 -14.92
N ILE A 236 -13.96 -11.94 -16.20
CA ILE A 236 -13.45 -12.73 -17.32
C ILE A 236 -12.22 -12.01 -17.91
N TRP A 237 -11.12 -12.74 -18.09
CA TRP A 237 -9.90 -12.26 -18.72
C TRP A 237 -9.87 -12.71 -20.18
N ILE A 238 -9.93 -11.73 -21.08
CA ILE A 238 -10.01 -11.93 -22.53
C ILE A 238 -8.59 -11.94 -23.11
N PRO A 239 -8.22 -12.95 -23.91
CA PRO A 239 -6.89 -13.06 -24.52
C PRO A 239 -6.78 -12.24 -25.81
N GLY A 240 -5.55 -11.90 -26.20
CA GLY A 240 -5.19 -11.29 -27.48
C GLY A 240 -4.48 -12.26 -28.42
N THR A 241 -4.06 -11.78 -29.60
CA THR A 241 -3.26 -12.55 -30.56
C THR A 241 -1.76 -12.43 -30.29
N GLY A 242 -0.95 -13.15 -31.08
CA GLY A 242 0.50 -13.09 -31.02
C GLY A 242 1.03 -13.55 -29.68
N TYR A 243 0.56 -14.69 -29.19
CA TYR A 243 0.91 -15.22 -27.87
C TYR A 243 0.52 -14.23 -26.75
N GLN A 244 -0.67 -13.62 -26.87
CA GLN A 244 -1.17 -12.60 -25.93
C GLN A 244 -0.32 -11.33 -25.83
N SER A 245 0.27 -10.87 -26.95
CA SER A 245 0.96 -9.58 -27.04
C SER A 245 0.20 -8.49 -27.80
N GLN A 246 -0.88 -8.84 -28.51
CA GLN A 246 -1.54 -7.94 -29.46
C GLN A 246 -3.05 -7.81 -29.18
N TYR A 247 -3.52 -6.57 -28.98
CA TYR A 247 -4.91 -6.25 -28.56
C TYR A 247 -5.55 -5.12 -29.37
N GLN A 248 -4.92 -4.67 -30.46
CA GLN A 248 -5.36 -3.50 -31.21
C GLN A 248 -6.78 -3.66 -31.77
N SER A 249 -7.17 -4.87 -32.18
CA SER A 249 -8.51 -5.16 -32.70
C SER A 249 -9.63 -4.87 -31.70
N TYR A 250 -9.37 -5.00 -30.40
CA TYR A 250 -10.36 -4.70 -29.35
C TYR A 250 -10.62 -3.21 -29.16
N ALA A 251 -9.74 -2.33 -29.65
CA ALA A 251 -9.98 -0.88 -29.58
C ALA A 251 -11.21 -0.46 -30.41
N THR A 252 -11.51 -1.18 -31.49
CA THR A 252 -12.66 -0.92 -32.37
C THR A 252 -13.74 -1.99 -32.28
N HIS A 253 -13.41 -3.19 -31.80
CA HIS A 253 -14.35 -4.29 -31.61
C HIS A 253 -14.23 -4.89 -30.20
N PRO A 254 -14.61 -4.15 -29.15
CA PRO A 254 -14.52 -4.61 -27.77
C PRO A 254 -15.53 -5.71 -27.47
N ILE A 255 -15.24 -6.53 -26.45
CA ILE A 255 -16.21 -7.47 -25.88
C ILE A 255 -17.36 -6.68 -25.23
N SER A 256 -18.58 -7.15 -25.45
CA SER A 256 -19.81 -6.65 -24.84
C SER A 256 -20.07 -7.39 -23.52
N ASP A 257 -19.47 -6.88 -22.45
CA ASP A 257 -19.66 -7.32 -21.06
C ASP A 257 -19.23 -6.17 -20.13
N ASP A 258 -19.75 -6.14 -18.91
CA ASP A 258 -19.43 -5.10 -17.93
C ASP A 258 -18.29 -5.52 -17.00
N ASN A 259 -18.13 -6.83 -16.74
CA ASN A 259 -17.16 -7.34 -15.75
C ASN A 259 -16.04 -8.18 -16.39
N TYR A 260 -15.21 -7.56 -17.22
CA TYR A 260 -14.09 -8.22 -17.90
C TYR A 260 -12.83 -7.35 -18.01
N GLY A 261 -11.67 -8.00 -18.10
CA GLY A 261 -10.37 -7.39 -18.38
C GLY A 261 -9.63 -8.17 -19.47
N TYR A 262 -8.35 -7.86 -19.70
CA TYR A 262 -7.53 -8.57 -20.69
C TYR A 262 -6.36 -9.30 -20.02
N ALA A 263 -6.19 -10.59 -20.35
CA ALA A 263 -5.00 -11.37 -20.02
C ALA A 263 -3.93 -11.07 -21.06
N VAL A 264 -2.70 -10.74 -20.66
CA VAL A 264 -1.58 -10.29 -21.51
C VAL A 264 -0.31 -11.05 -21.12
N HIS A 265 0.56 -11.40 -22.06
CA HIS A 265 1.89 -11.96 -21.76
C HIS A 265 2.97 -10.91 -22.03
N VAL A 266 3.98 -10.88 -21.16
CA VAL A 266 5.09 -9.91 -21.27
C VAL A 266 6.41 -10.61 -21.02
N TYR A 267 7.25 -10.67 -22.07
CA TYR A 267 8.58 -11.25 -22.01
C TYR A 267 9.66 -10.30 -22.53
N PRO A 268 10.93 -10.48 -22.10
CA PRO A 268 12.06 -9.81 -22.71
C PRO A 268 12.12 -10.00 -24.23
N GLY A 269 12.38 -8.92 -24.96
CA GLY A 269 12.35 -8.88 -26.43
C GLY A 269 11.02 -8.41 -27.01
N TRP A 270 9.95 -8.36 -26.22
CA TRP A 270 8.64 -7.92 -26.69
C TRP A 270 8.45 -6.42 -26.48
N TYR A 271 7.46 -5.82 -27.16
CA TYR A 271 7.14 -4.38 -27.05
C TYR A 271 8.35 -3.45 -27.33
N GLY A 272 9.34 -3.92 -28.08
CA GLY A 272 10.59 -3.18 -28.33
C GLY A 272 11.52 -3.05 -27.11
N ALA A 273 11.28 -3.83 -26.06
CA ALA A 273 12.03 -3.81 -24.82
C ALA A 273 12.80 -5.10 -24.57
N SER A 274 14.10 -5.02 -24.31
CA SER A 274 14.99 -6.13 -23.93
C SER A 274 16.14 -5.62 -23.08
N ASP A 275 17.03 -6.51 -22.63
CA ASP A 275 18.27 -6.13 -21.95
C ASP A 275 19.24 -5.26 -22.79
N LYS A 276 19.01 -5.17 -24.11
CA LYS A 276 19.75 -4.28 -25.02
C LYS A 276 19.00 -2.99 -25.35
N SER A 277 17.70 -2.91 -25.02
CA SER A 277 16.82 -1.78 -25.32
C SER A 277 15.78 -1.66 -24.21
N TYR A 278 16.06 -0.88 -23.16
CA TYR A 278 15.22 -0.84 -21.94
C TYR A 278 14.87 0.59 -21.53
N ASP A 279 14.71 1.49 -22.50
CA ASP A 279 14.19 2.84 -22.22
C ASP A 279 12.75 2.77 -21.69
N HIS A 280 12.53 3.33 -20.51
CA HIS A 280 11.25 3.24 -19.80
C HIS A 280 10.11 3.86 -20.62
N GLN A 281 10.36 5.02 -21.24
CA GLN A 281 9.33 5.75 -21.97
C GLN A 281 9.00 5.09 -23.31
N ALA A 282 9.99 4.54 -24.00
CA ALA A 282 9.78 3.74 -25.20
C ALA A 282 8.95 2.49 -24.89
N PHE A 283 9.26 1.77 -23.80
CA PHE A 283 8.47 0.61 -23.39
C PHE A 283 7.03 1.00 -23.08
N ILE A 284 6.79 2.05 -22.28
CA ILE A 284 5.44 2.56 -21.98
C ILE A 284 4.65 2.85 -23.26
N ARG A 285 5.25 3.54 -24.24
CA ARG A 285 4.61 3.89 -25.51
C ARG A 285 4.32 2.66 -26.37
N ASN A 286 5.29 1.77 -26.52
CA ASN A 286 5.16 0.58 -27.36
C ASN A 286 4.15 -0.42 -26.76
N PHE A 287 4.16 -0.58 -25.43
CA PHE A 287 3.16 -1.37 -24.73
C PHE A 287 1.76 -0.81 -24.99
N LYS A 288 1.55 0.51 -24.88
CA LYS A 288 0.25 1.12 -25.24
C LYS A 288 -0.15 0.87 -26.68
N ALA A 289 0.79 0.93 -27.61
CA ALA A 289 0.51 0.77 -29.04
C ALA A 289 0.05 -0.66 -29.37
N GLN A 290 0.59 -1.67 -28.70
CA GLN A 290 0.20 -3.07 -28.89
C GLN A 290 -0.96 -3.50 -27.99
N VAL A 291 -1.07 -2.92 -26.79
CA VAL A 291 -2.08 -3.17 -25.77
C VAL A 291 -2.88 -1.89 -25.45
N PRO A 292 -3.57 -1.26 -26.44
CA PRO A 292 -4.25 0.02 -26.22
C PRO A 292 -5.36 -0.04 -25.17
N VAL A 293 -5.91 -1.23 -24.97
CA VAL A 293 -6.92 -1.55 -23.97
C VAL A 293 -6.48 -1.31 -22.52
N VAL A 294 -5.17 -1.17 -22.23
CA VAL A 294 -4.65 -0.82 -20.89
C VAL A 294 -5.23 0.50 -20.36
N THR A 295 -5.66 1.39 -21.25
CA THR A 295 -6.23 2.68 -20.88
C THR A 295 -7.73 2.62 -20.54
N SER A 296 -8.42 1.54 -20.90
CA SER A 296 -9.87 1.41 -20.76
C SER A 296 -10.32 0.21 -19.93
N LYS A 297 -9.46 -0.80 -19.74
CA LYS A 297 -9.76 -2.03 -19.01
C LYS A 297 -8.57 -2.47 -18.13
N PRO A 298 -8.83 -3.19 -17.02
CA PRO A 298 -7.77 -3.77 -16.21
C PRO A 298 -7.01 -4.84 -16.99
N ILE A 299 -5.71 -4.94 -16.71
CA ILE A 299 -4.82 -5.92 -17.34
C ILE A 299 -4.37 -6.91 -16.29
N LEU A 300 -4.42 -8.19 -16.62
CA LEU A 300 -3.68 -9.24 -15.93
C LEU A 300 -2.53 -9.68 -16.84
N VAL A 301 -1.30 -9.35 -16.47
CA VAL A 301 -0.14 -10.00 -17.09
C VAL A 301 -0.05 -11.41 -16.53
N SER A 302 -0.67 -12.36 -17.21
CA SER A 302 -0.86 -13.74 -16.74
C SER A 302 0.41 -14.57 -16.84
N GLU A 303 1.39 -14.14 -17.62
CA GLU A 303 2.72 -14.75 -17.72
C GLU A 303 3.80 -13.70 -17.94
N ILE A 304 4.84 -13.78 -17.10
CA ILE A 304 6.08 -13.02 -17.19
C ILE A 304 7.13 -13.68 -16.30
N ASP A 305 8.36 -13.78 -16.75
CA ASP A 305 9.52 -14.07 -15.92
C ASP A 305 10.78 -13.49 -16.56
N TRP A 306 11.86 -13.46 -15.79
CA TRP A 306 13.18 -13.17 -16.33
C TRP A 306 14.27 -13.65 -15.38
N SER A 307 15.37 -14.11 -15.97
CA SER A 307 16.62 -14.30 -15.27
C SER A 307 17.80 -13.99 -16.18
N PRO A 308 18.96 -13.60 -15.63
CA PRO A 308 20.12 -13.29 -16.43
C PRO A 308 20.62 -14.51 -17.20
N GLU A 309 21.38 -14.24 -18.27
CA GLU A 309 22.16 -15.27 -18.94
C GLU A 309 23.05 -16.00 -17.93
N LYS A 310 23.16 -17.32 -18.07
CA LYS A 310 24.06 -18.19 -17.33
C LYS A 310 25.32 -18.39 -18.17
N PRO A 311 26.45 -17.76 -17.82
CA PRO A 311 27.67 -17.86 -18.63
C PRO A 311 28.12 -19.31 -18.81
N GLY A 312 28.52 -19.67 -20.04
CA GLY A 312 29.06 -21.00 -20.36
C GLY A 312 28.03 -22.12 -20.51
N ALA A 313 26.73 -21.83 -20.38
CA ALA A 313 25.64 -22.77 -20.66
C ALA A 313 24.77 -22.24 -21.80
N GLY A 314 24.23 -23.12 -22.65
CA GLY A 314 23.40 -22.73 -23.79
C GLY A 314 22.82 -23.92 -24.54
N LYS A 315 21.92 -23.64 -25.48
CA LYS A 315 21.32 -24.62 -26.39
C LYS A 315 21.22 -24.05 -27.79
N TYR A 316 21.06 -24.89 -28.80
CA TYR A 316 20.62 -24.44 -30.12
C TYR A 316 19.09 -24.29 -30.12
N ASN A 317 18.57 -23.15 -30.55
CA ASN A 317 17.14 -22.91 -30.68
C ASN A 317 16.54 -23.68 -31.89
N GLU A 318 15.22 -23.60 -32.07
CA GLU A 318 14.49 -24.24 -33.18
C GLU A 318 14.89 -23.77 -34.58
N PHE A 319 15.74 -22.74 -34.67
CA PHE A 319 16.33 -22.22 -35.91
C PHE A 319 17.82 -22.61 -36.07
N GLY A 320 18.35 -23.47 -35.20
CA GLY A 320 19.74 -23.92 -35.24
C GLY A 320 20.76 -22.87 -34.79
N GLN A 321 20.34 -21.84 -34.06
CA GLN A 321 21.22 -20.79 -33.55
C GLN A 321 21.59 -21.06 -32.09
N TRP A 322 22.87 -20.91 -31.74
CA TRP A 322 23.31 -21.04 -30.34
C TRP A 322 22.76 -19.87 -29.52
N VAL A 323 22.04 -20.18 -28.44
CA VAL A 323 21.50 -19.20 -27.49
C VAL A 323 22.01 -19.51 -26.08
N PRO A 324 22.49 -18.51 -25.33
CA PRO A 324 22.84 -18.67 -23.92
C PRO A 324 21.64 -19.21 -23.13
N ALA A 325 21.92 -20.10 -22.18
CA ALA A 325 20.94 -20.50 -21.18
C ALA A 325 20.76 -19.36 -20.17
N ASN A 326 19.67 -19.40 -19.42
CA ASN A 326 19.44 -18.54 -18.27
C ASN A 326 19.30 -19.43 -17.01
N LEU A 327 18.70 -18.92 -15.94
CA LEU A 327 18.59 -19.66 -14.67
C LEU A 327 17.35 -20.57 -14.58
N GLY A 328 16.63 -20.78 -15.68
CA GLY A 328 15.46 -21.68 -15.75
C GLY A 328 14.15 -21.00 -16.14
N THR A 329 14.16 -19.68 -16.32
CA THR A 329 13.02 -18.88 -16.78
C THR A 329 12.83 -18.96 -18.30
N TRP A 330 11.67 -18.55 -18.81
CA TRP A 330 11.45 -18.37 -20.25
C TRP A 330 12.13 -17.11 -20.78
N GLY A 331 12.05 -16.01 -20.03
CA GLY A 331 12.68 -14.74 -20.35
C GLY A 331 14.16 -14.69 -19.95
N THR A 332 15.02 -14.21 -20.85
CA THR A 332 16.42 -13.91 -20.56
C THR A 332 16.61 -12.40 -20.45
N ALA A 333 16.75 -11.89 -19.23
CA ALA A 333 16.94 -10.47 -18.94
C ALA A 333 17.41 -10.22 -17.50
N THR A 334 17.78 -8.98 -17.22
CA THR A 334 18.25 -8.51 -15.91
C THR A 334 17.27 -7.51 -15.31
N THR A 335 17.05 -7.61 -13.99
CA THR A 335 16.22 -6.65 -13.23
C THR A 335 16.69 -5.22 -13.44
N SER A 336 18.00 -4.96 -13.33
CA SER A 336 18.58 -3.63 -13.42
C SER A 336 18.29 -2.91 -14.74
N LYS A 337 18.00 -3.67 -15.81
CA LYS A 337 17.68 -3.18 -17.14
C LYS A 337 16.21 -3.39 -17.47
N TRP A 338 15.85 -4.51 -18.11
CA TRP A 338 14.52 -4.75 -18.61
C TRP A 338 13.48 -4.82 -17.48
N GLY A 339 13.81 -5.43 -16.34
CA GLY A 339 12.89 -5.53 -15.20
C GLY A 339 12.47 -4.15 -14.67
N ASN A 340 13.40 -3.24 -14.45
CA ASN A 340 13.10 -1.87 -14.02
C ASN A 340 12.29 -1.10 -15.07
N ALA A 341 12.56 -1.32 -16.35
CA ALA A 341 11.76 -0.74 -17.43
C ALA A 341 10.32 -1.28 -17.43
N TRP A 342 10.14 -2.58 -17.18
CA TRP A 342 8.82 -3.19 -16.98
C TRP A 342 8.12 -2.61 -15.74
N LYS A 343 8.83 -2.45 -14.61
CA LYS A 343 8.26 -1.82 -13.41
C LYS A 343 7.71 -0.43 -13.70
N ALA A 344 8.42 0.36 -14.51
CA ALA A 344 7.97 1.69 -14.92
C ALA A 344 6.67 1.62 -15.74
N VAL A 345 6.48 0.62 -16.61
CA VAL A 345 5.21 0.38 -17.32
C VAL A 345 4.09 0.09 -16.34
N LYS A 346 4.31 -0.86 -15.42
CA LYS A 346 3.32 -1.26 -14.40
C LYS A 346 2.90 -0.08 -13.52
N ASP A 347 3.87 0.68 -13.01
CA ASP A 347 3.63 1.82 -12.14
C ASP A 347 2.98 3.00 -12.88
N HIS A 348 3.31 3.23 -14.16
CA HIS A 348 2.72 4.30 -14.98
C HIS A 348 1.22 4.12 -15.20
N TYR A 349 0.81 2.92 -15.61
CA TYR A 349 -0.62 2.64 -15.85
C TYR A 349 -1.37 2.36 -14.55
N GLY A 350 -0.69 1.78 -13.57
CA GLY A 350 -1.21 1.53 -12.24
C GLY A 350 -2.31 0.47 -12.17
N ASN A 351 -2.77 -0.10 -13.28
CA ASN A 351 -3.90 -1.05 -13.35
C ASN A 351 -3.49 -2.45 -13.85
N ILE A 352 -2.19 -2.74 -13.85
CA ILE A 352 -1.63 -3.98 -14.35
C ILE A 352 -1.36 -4.91 -13.18
N SER A 353 -2.15 -5.98 -13.07
CA SER A 353 -1.87 -7.14 -12.22
C SER A 353 -0.86 -8.06 -12.90
N MET A 354 -0.14 -8.91 -12.16
CA MET A 354 0.84 -9.83 -12.76
C MET A 354 1.00 -11.16 -12.03
N THR A 355 1.31 -12.22 -12.77
CA THR A 355 1.77 -13.50 -12.22
C THR A 355 3.09 -13.94 -12.85
N LEU A 356 4.04 -14.38 -12.03
CA LEU A 356 5.20 -15.11 -12.54
C LEU A 356 4.78 -16.47 -13.11
N THR A 357 5.56 -17.02 -14.04
CA THR A 357 5.26 -18.24 -14.81
C THR A 357 5.36 -19.54 -14.01
N SER A 358 5.92 -19.52 -12.82
CA SER A 358 5.96 -20.68 -11.94
C SER A 358 6.09 -20.24 -10.49
N THR A 359 5.67 -21.11 -9.57
CA THR A 359 6.08 -21.01 -8.17
C THR A 359 7.61 -21.03 -8.05
N ASP A 360 8.29 -21.86 -8.85
CA ASP A 360 9.75 -22.00 -8.87
C ASP A 360 10.47 -20.74 -9.40
N ASP A 361 9.74 -19.80 -10.05
CA ASP A 361 10.29 -18.50 -10.47
C ASP A 361 10.23 -17.45 -9.34
N TYR A 362 9.57 -17.75 -8.23
CA TYR A 362 9.42 -16.87 -7.08
C TYR A 362 10.13 -17.43 -5.85
N LEU A 363 9.77 -18.65 -5.45
CA LEU A 363 10.18 -19.30 -4.20
C LEU A 363 11.08 -20.50 -4.52
N ASP A 364 12.14 -20.70 -3.73
CA ASP A 364 12.87 -21.97 -3.71
C ASP A 364 11.98 -23.06 -3.07
N VAL A 365 11.22 -23.76 -3.91
CA VAL A 365 10.23 -24.75 -3.48
C VAL A 365 10.90 -25.94 -2.80
N ASP A 366 12.04 -26.41 -3.28
CA ASP A 366 12.72 -27.57 -2.72
C ASP A 366 13.22 -27.29 -1.30
N GLN A 367 13.82 -26.11 -1.10
CA GLN A 367 14.24 -25.67 0.22
C GLN A 367 13.03 -25.53 1.15
N TYR A 368 11.96 -24.90 0.68
CA TYR A 368 10.75 -24.70 1.48
C TYR A 368 10.08 -26.02 1.86
N LEU A 369 9.98 -26.99 0.95
CA LEU A 369 9.41 -28.30 1.24
C LEU A 369 10.28 -29.12 2.20
N LYS A 370 11.60 -28.93 2.16
CA LYS A 370 12.56 -29.65 3.01
C LYS A 370 12.45 -29.26 4.49
N ASP A 371 12.38 -27.96 4.79
CA ASP A 371 12.44 -27.48 6.19
C ASP A 371 11.55 -26.26 6.51
N GLY A 372 10.67 -25.86 5.59
CA GLY A 372 9.75 -24.73 5.77
C GLY A 372 10.42 -23.35 5.64
N ARG A 373 11.70 -23.29 5.25
CA ARG A 373 12.41 -22.03 5.05
C ARG A 373 11.98 -21.37 3.75
N VAL A 374 11.38 -20.20 3.85
CA VAL A 374 11.02 -19.35 2.72
C VAL A 374 12.24 -18.57 2.24
N THR A 375 12.66 -18.83 1.01
CA THR A 375 13.70 -18.06 0.30
C THR A 375 13.34 -17.83 -1.14
N ASP A 376 13.77 -16.70 -1.68
CA ASP A 376 13.63 -16.43 -3.11
C ASP A 376 14.37 -17.48 -3.95
N ALA A 377 13.80 -17.80 -5.11
CA ALA A 377 14.43 -18.69 -6.09
C ALA A 377 15.73 -18.10 -6.65
N PHE A 378 16.47 -18.90 -7.43
CA PHE A 378 17.73 -18.49 -8.06
C PHE A 378 18.83 -18.05 -7.07
N GLY A 379 18.74 -18.47 -5.81
CA GLY A 379 19.78 -18.30 -4.80
C GLY A 379 20.06 -16.86 -4.38
N GLY A 380 19.06 -15.98 -4.34
CA GLY A 380 19.29 -14.58 -3.92
C GLY A 380 19.58 -13.62 -5.07
N ASN A 381 19.60 -14.08 -6.33
CA ASN A 381 20.07 -13.27 -7.44
C ASN A 381 19.16 -12.05 -7.68
N THR A 382 19.67 -10.86 -7.40
CA THR A 382 18.95 -9.58 -7.54
C THR A 382 18.58 -9.25 -8.98
N GLU A 383 19.25 -9.85 -9.97
CA GLU A 383 18.96 -9.66 -11.38
C GLU A 383 17.88 -10.60 -11.92
N ALA A 384 17.44 -11.59 -11.14
CA ALA A 384 16.33 -12.48 -11.49
C ALA A 384 14.99 -11.98 -10.92
N CYS A 385 13.89 -12.44 -11.52
CA CYS A 385 12.54 -12.03 -11.13
C CYS A 385 12.19 -12.37 -9.68
N ALA A 386 12.66 -13.49 -9.14
CA ALA A 386 12.35 -13.93 -7.77
C ALA A 386 12.67 -12.87 -6.71
N LYS A 387 13.94 -12.49 -6.59
CA LYS A 387 14.42 -11.52 -5.58
C LYS A 387 13.71 -10.18 -5.70
N THR A 388 13.53 -9.74 -6.93
CA THR A 388 12.86 -8.49 -7.26
C THR A 388 11.39 -8.50 -6.89
N CYS A 389 10.67 -9.58 -7.21
CA CYS A 389 9.26 -9.72 -6.90
C CYS A 389 9.01 -9.91 -5.40
N PHE A 390 9.94 -10.48 -4.63
CA PHE A 390 9.86 -10.43 -3.15
C PHE A 390 9.76 -8.98 -2.66
N TYR A 391 10.56 -8.07 -3.22
CA TYR A 391 10.52 -6.66 -2.88
C TYR A 391 9.30 -5.94 -3.46
N TRP A 392 9.00 -6.10 -4.76
CA TRP A 392 7.87 -5.41 -5.40
C TRP A 392 6.53 -5.84 -4.82
N TYR A 393 6.35 -7.12 -4.51
CA TYR A 393 5.08 -7.61 -3.95
C TYR A 393 4.90 -7.10 -2.53
N TYR A 394 5.99 -6.94 -1.76
CA TYR A 394 5.96 -6.21 -0.49
C TYR A 394 5.62 -4.71 -0.67
N GLU A 395 6.10 -4.05 -1.71
CA GLU A 395 5.71 -2.65 -1.98
C GLU A 395 4.23 -2.55 -2.40
N TYR A 396 3.78 -3.47 -3.25
CA TYR A 396 2.39 -3.52 -3.73
C TYR A 396 1.44 -4.07 -2.67
N SER A 397 1.90 -4.76 -1.62
CA SER A 397 1.03 -5.17 -0.51
C SER A 397 0.64 -4.01 0.40
N LYS A 398 1.32 -2.87 0.31
CA LYS A 398 1.07 -1.67 1.12
C LYS A 398 0.08 -0.69 0.50
N LYS A 399 -0.30 -0.89 -0.76
CA LYS A 399 -1.20 0.00 -1.53
C LYS A 399 -2.01 -0.82 -2.52
N ASP A 400 -3.18 -0.35 -2.94
CA ASP A 400 -3.98 -1.01 -3.97
C ASP A 400 -4.26 -2.51 -3.67
N PHE A 401 -4.65 -2.83 -2.44
CA PHE A 401 -5.00 -4.19 -1.97
C PHE A 401 -6.47 -4.26 -1.50
N ALA A 402 -7.04 -5.46 -1.52
CA ALA A 402 -8.43 -5.69 -1.16
C ALA A 402 -8.72 -5.57 0.35
N VAL A 403 -9.92 -5.09 0.70
CA VAL A 403 -10.37 -4.91 2.10
C VAL A 403 -11.47 -5.91 2.46
N ARG A 404 -11.41 -6.51 3.66
CA ARG A 404 -12.34 -7.58 4.09
C ARG A 404 -13.77 -7.08 4.28
N SER A 405 -14.74 -7.71 3.61
CA SER A 405 -16.15 -7.56 3.93
C SER A 405 -16.49 -8.27 5.26
N GLY A 406 -17.04 -7.52 6.22
CA GLY A 406 -17.58 -8.05 7.49
C GLY A 406 -16.57 -8.35 8.61
N GLY A 407 -15.30 -7.97 8.47
CA GLY A 407 -14.38 -7.98 9.61
C GLY A 407 -14.74 -6.86 10.58
N THR A 408 -15.17 -7.20 11.80
CA THR A 408 -15.01 -6.27 12.93
C THR A 408 -13.57 -5.79 12.90
N SER A 409 -13.36 -4.47 12.83
CA SER A 409 -12.05 -3.89 13.11
C SER A 409 -11.50 -4.56 14.35
N PRO A 410 -10.17 -4.83 14.43
CA PRO A 410 -9.57 -5.16 15.70
C PRO A 410 -10.11 -4.14 16.71
N THR A 411 -10.69 -4.64 17.80
CA THR A 411 -10.99 -3.82 18.95
C THR A 411 -9.70 -3.07 19.27
N LEU A 412 -9.67 -1.77 18.95
CA LEU A 412 -8.71 -0.88 19.57
C LEU A 412 -8.87 -1.13 21.07
N PRO A 413 -7.78 -1.28 21.83
CA PRO A 413 -7.88 -1.27 23.27
C PRO A 413 -8.73 -0.05 23.67
N PRO A 414 -9.64 -0.18 24.66
CA PRO A 414 -10.42 0.96 25.12
C PRO A 414 -9.44 2.12 25.33
N ALA A 415 -9.80 3.29 24.78
CA ALA A 415 -8.99 4.50 24.72
C ALA A 415 -7.99 4.52 25.88
N ASN A 416 -6.73 4.15 25.59
CA ASN A 416 -5.71 4.22 26.61
C ASN A 416 -5.48 5.72 26.84
N ASN A 417 -5.85 6.17 28.02
CA ASN A 417 -6.07 7.55 28.42
C ASN A 417 -4.78 8.41 28.40
N ASN A 418 -4.12 8.62 27.26
CA ASN A 418 -2.93 9.47 27.19
C ASN A 418 -2.77 10.32 25.90
N THR A 419 -3.79 10.45 25.06
CA THR A 419 -3.83 11.48 24.00
C THR A 419 -4.92 12.49 24.34
N GLY A 420 -4.60 13.79 24.24
CA GLY A 420 -5.51 14.87 24.61
C GLY A 420 -6.88 14.76 23.92
N GLY A 421 -7.93 15.23 24.59
CA GLY A 421 -9.29 15.24 24.05
C GLY A 421 -9.39 15.92 22.67
N ASN A 422 -10.48 15.66 21.95
CA ASN A 422 -10.73 16.24 20.63
C ASN A 422 -10.55 17.77 20.66
N LEU A 423 -9.66 18.29 19.80
CA LEU A 423 -9.38 19.73 19.70
C LEU A 423 -10.49 20.49 18.98
N ILE A 424 -11.32 19.80 18.20
CA ILE A 424 -12.53 20.36 17.60
C ILE A 424 -13.65 20.26 18.63
N LYS A 425 -14.30 21.39 18.91
CA LYS A 425 -15.38 21.44 19.90
C LYS A 425 -16.54 20.55 19.45
N PRO A 426 -17.21 19.86 20.39
CA PRO A 426 -18.37 19.06 20.06
C PRO A 426 -19.49 19.94 19.49
N TRP A 427 -20.26 19.37 18.56
CA TRP A 427 -21.45 20.03 18.05
C TRP A 427 -22.53 20.16 19.14
N PRO A 428 -23.40 21.17 19.05
CA PRO A 428 -24.59 21.21 19.88
C PRO A 428 -25.54 20.06 19.54
N VAL A 429 -26.40 19.69 20.48
CA VAL A 429 -27.44 18.65 20.29
C VAL A 429 -28.57 19.14 19.37
N GLN A 430 -28.69 20.45 19.17
CA GLN A 430 -29.69 21.04 18.28
C GLN A 430 -29.40 20.67 16.81
N SER A 431 -30.47 20.41 16.07
CA SER A 431 -30.43 20.10 14.63
C SER A 431 -31.02 21.20 13.77
N ASP A 432 -30.75 21.09 12.47
CA ASP A 432 -31.16 22.05 11.44
C ASP A 432 -30.59 23.44 11.75
N ILE A 433 -29.29 23.46 12.03
CA ILE A 433 -28.55 24.69 12.31
C ILE A 433 -27.24 24.75 11.54
N VAL A 434 -26.76 25.96 11.28
CA VAL A 434 -25.34 26.23 11.08
C VAL A 434 -24.74 26.50 12.46
N PRO A 435 -23.94 25.57 13.02
CA PRO A 435 -23.39 25.69 14.35
C PRO A 435 -22.32 26.78 14.43
N ALA A 436 -22.26 27.48 15.56
CA ALA A 436 -21.24 28.49 15.82
C ALA A 436 -19.82 27.93 15.68
N GLY A 437 -18.92 28.74 15.14
CA GLY A 437 -17.51 28.39 15.00
C GLY A 437 -17.12 27.67 13.71
N TRP A 438 -18.09 27.35 12.86
CA TRP A 438 -17.87 26.79 11.53
C TRP A 438 -18.09 27.85 10.45
N THR A 439 -17.14 28.00 9.54
CA THR A 439 -17.37 28.68 8.27
C THR A 439 -18.09 27.70 7.35
N VAL A 440 -19.28 28.07 6.90
CA VAL A 440 -20.09 27.23 6.00
C VAL A 440 -20.32 28.00 4.73
N VAL A 441 -19.85 27.49 3.60
CA VAL A 441 -20.04 28.11 2.29
C VAL A 441 -20.94 27.22 1.45
N ASP A 442 -22.00 27.80 0.91
CA ASP A 442 -22.93 27.15 -0.02
C ASP A 442 -22.96 27.96 -1.32
N ASN A 443 -22.57 27.33 -2.43
CA ASN A 443 -22.56 27.96 -3.75
C ASN A 443 -21.81 29.31 -3.79
N GLY A 444 -20.66 29.39 -3.11
CA GLY A 444 -19.81 30.57 -3.05
C GLY A 444 -20.25 31.64 -2.05
N ILE A 445 -21.32 31.42 -1.29
CA ILE A 445 -21.84 32.37 -0.30
C ILE A 445 -21.73 31.76 1.10
N GLU A 446 -21.18 32.51 2.05
CA GLU A 446 -21.11 32.08 3.44
C GLU A 446 -22.51 32.11 4.09
N CYS A 447 -22.91 31.00 4.71
CA CYS A 447 -24.17 30.88 5.44
C CYS A 447 -24.07 31.55 6.81
N SER A 448 -25.16 32.20 7.24
CA SER A 448 -25.25 32.74 8.60
C SER A 448 -25.44 31.63 9.64
N GLU A 449 -24.83 31.81 10.81
CA GLU A 449 -25.05 30.94 11.97
C GLU A 449 -26.53 30.96 12.42
N GLY A 450 -27.04 29.83 12.93
CA GLY A 450 -28.41 29.72 13.44
C GLY A 450 -29.28 28.69 12.71
N THR A 451 -30.58 28.69 12.99
CA THR A 451 -31.54 27.71 12.48
C THR A 451 -31.77 27.87 10.98
N THR A 452 -31.69 26.76 10.24
CA THR A 452 -31.99 26.69 8.81
C THR A 452 -32.57 25.32 8.45
N GLN A 453 -33.54 25.28 7.54
CA GLN A 453 -34.11 24.03 7.03
C GLN A 453 -33.55 23.62 5.65
N ASN A 454 -32.76 24.50 5.02
CA ASN A 454 -32.26 24.32 3.67
C ASN A 454 -30.74 24.52 3.61
N GLY A 455 -30.11 23.84 2.64
CA GLY A 455 -28.67 23.94 2.43
C GLY A 455 -27.83 23.28 3.53
N PRO A 456 -26.50 23.49 3.50
CA PRO A 456 -25.55 22.93 4.45
C PRO A 456 -25.91 23.27 5.90
N ARG A 457 -25.93 22.24 6.76
CA ARG A 457 -26.32 22.34 8.17
C ARG A 457 -26.02 21.07 8.94
N LEU A 458 -25.98 21.18 10.26
CA LEU A 458 -25.99 20.04 11.16
C LEU A 458 -27.38 19.39 11.19
N MET A 459 -27.45 18.08 10.99
CA MET A 459 -28.70 17.31 11.00
C MET A 459 -28.61 16.13 11.97
N GLN A 460 -29.70 15.87 12.70
CA GLN A 460 -29.89 14.61 13.42
C GLN A 460 -30.44 13.53 12.50
N PHE A 461 -29.95 12.31 12.71
CA PHE A 461 -30.42 11.08 12.10
C PHE A 461 -31.15 10.24 13.15
N ALA A 462 -32.47 10.11 12.99
CA ALA A 462 -33.35 9.54 14.02
C ALA A 462 -33.00 8.09 14.40
N ALA A 463 -32.54 7.30 13.43
CA ALA A 463 -32.15 5.90 13.66
C ALA A 463 -30.72 5.74 14.23
N GLY A 464 -29.97 6.84 14.40
CA GLY A 464 -28.60 6.83 14.89
C GLY A 464 -27.64 6.03 13.98
N GLY A 465 -26.65 5.39 14.59
CA GLY A 465 -25.63 4.60 13.88
C GLY A 465 -24.21 4.96 14.34
N GLU A 466 -23.26 4.96 13.39
CA GLU A 466 -21.88 5.40 13.66
C GLU A 466 -21.81 6.85 14.14
N PHE A 467 -22.77 7.69 13.74
CA PHE A 467 -23.03 9.00 14.34
C PHE A 467 -24.52 9.32 14.33
N ALA A 468 -24.98 10.03 15.35
CA ALA A 468 -26.38 10.48 15.49
C ALA A 468 -26.61 11.89 14.90
N HIS A 469 -25.55 12.68 14.78
CA HIS A 469 -25.56 14.01 14.16
C HIS A 469 -24.49 14.04 13.08
N GLY A 470 -24.78 14.71 11.96
CA GLY A 470 -23.83 14.90 10.88
C GLY A 470 -24.00 16.24 10.19
N PHE A 471 -22.89 16.84 9.78
CA PHE A 471 -22.84 18.09 9.07
C PHE A 471 -23.02 17.84 7.57
N TYR A 472 -24.21 18.16 7.06
CA TYR A 472 -24.47 18.17 5.63
C TYR A 472 -23.78 19.36 4.98
N VAL A 473 -23.02 19.07 3.93
CA VAL A 473 -22.28 20.03 3.13
C VAL A 473 -22.49 19.69 1.66
N ARG A 474 -22.51 20.69 0.80
CA ARG A 474 -22.67 20.48 -0.64
C ARG A 474 -21.85 21.45 -1.46
N GLU A 475 -21.51 21.02 -2.66
CA GLU A 475 -21.05 21.86 -3.76
C GLU A 475 -22.13 21.84 -4.85
N VAL A 476 -22.68 23.02 -5.17
CA VAL A 476 -23.82 23.13 -6.11
C VAL A 476 -23.32 23.29 -7.55
N SER A 477 -22.18 23.96 -7.75
CA SER A 477 -21.57 24.20 -9.05
C SER A 477 -20.06 24.10 -8.95
N ALA A 478 -19.42 23.50 -9.96
CA ALA A 478 -17.96 23.42 -10.04
C ALA A 478 -17.24 24.77 -10.05
N SER A 479 -17.95 25.86 -10.38
CA SER A 479 -17.40 27.22 -10.40
C SER A 479 -17.53 27.97 -9.07
N LYS A 480 -18.26 27.41 -8.10
CA LYS A 480 -18.61 28.08 -6.85
C LYS A 480 -18.38 27.15 -5.68
N ALA A 481 -17.40 27.50 -4.85
CA ALA A 481 -16.98 26.67 -3.73
C ALA A 481 -18.14 26.35 -2.77
N GLY A 482 -18.24 25.09 -2.35
CA GLY A 482 -19.10 24.65 -1.27
C GLY A 482 -18.32 23.81 -0.27
N TYR A 483 -18.22 24.25 0.98
CA TYR A 483 -17.39 23.59 1.99
C TYR A 483 -17.82 23.96 3.42
N ILE A 484 -17.35 23.16 4.37
CA ILE A 484 -17.33 23.54 5.79
C ILE A 484 -15.89 23.61 6.28
N GLU A 485 -15.59 24.58 7.14
CA GLU A 485 -14.26 24.81 7.69
C GLU A 485 -14.33 25.17 9.18
N TYR A 486 -13.38 24.66 9.96
CA TYR A 486 -13.23 24.96 11.38
C TYR A 486 -11.83 25.50 11.67
N GLY A 487 -11.70 26.36 12.70
CA GLY A 487 -10.42 26.95 13.11
C GLY A 487 -10.24 28.43 12.74
N GLY A 488 -11.11 28.98 11.88
CA GLY A 488 -11.02 30.37 11.39
C GLY A 488 -11.88 31.39 12.16
N LYS A 489 -12.78 30.95 13.05
CA LYS A 489 -13.73 31.81 13.77
C LYS A 489 -13.24 32.17 15.17
N ASN A 490 -13.54 33.39 15.61
CA ASN A 490 -13.21 33.86 16.96
C ASN A 490 -13.84 32.96 18.03
N GLY A 491 -13.03 32.51 19.00
CA GLY A 491 -13.46 31.56 20.03
C GLY A 491 -13.46 30.09 19.61
N TYR A 492 -13.14 29.78 18.34
CA TYR A 492 -13.11 28.44 17.75
C TYR A 492 -11.82 28.18 16.94
N LEU A 493 -10.73 28.82 17.35
CA LEU A 493 -9.42 28.66 16.73
C LEU A 493 -8.83 27.27 17.02
N LEU A 494 -7.94 26.80 16.15
CA LEU A 494 -7.13 25.59 16.37
C LEU A 494 -5.66 25.97 16.61
N PRO A 495 -5.30 26.45 17.81
CA PRO A 495 -3.92 26.80 18.13
C PRO A 495 -3.08 25.53 18.32
N LEU A 496 -2.39 25.09 17.28
CA LEU A 496 -1.53 23.91 17.34
C LEU A 496 -0.11 24.31 17.76
N ALA A 497 0.53 23.43 18.52
CA ALA A 497 1.95 23.48 18.83
C ALA A 497 2.73 22.56 17.89
N PHE A 498 4.06 22.68 17.91
CA PHE A 498 4.93 21.80 17.14
C PHE A 498 4.72 20.32 17.51
N GLY A 499 4.53 19.45 16.51
CA GLY A 499 4.26 18.02 16.71
C GLY A 499 3.29 17.42 15.71
N GLU A 500 2.98 16.14 15.90
CA GLU A 500 2.11 15.35 15.05
C GLU A 500 0.64 15.47 15.48
N TYR A 501 -0.25 15.54 14.50
CA TYR A 501 -1.69 15.57 14.69
C TYR A 501 -2.38 14.66 13.69
N GLU A 502 -3.59 14.22 14.03
CA GLU A 502 -4.42 13.44 13.13
C GLU A 502 -5.84 13.98 13.11
N LEU A 503 -6.28 14.37 11.91
CA LEU A 503 -7.67 14.68 11.62
C LEU A 503 -8.40 13.40 11.21
N THR A 504 -9.50 13.09 11.89
CA THR A 504 -10.38 11.98 11.56
C THR A 504 -11.82 12.46 11.37
N CYS A 505 -12.56 11.76 10.52
CA CYS A 505 -14.01 11.90 10.42
C CYS A 505 -14.65 10.68 9.76
N ASN A 506 -15.97 10.62 9.82
CA ASN A 506 -16.82 9.72 9.06
C ASN A 506 -17.57 10.53 8.00
N ALA A 507 -17.77 9.98 6.80
CA ALA A 507 -18.53 10.64 5.75
C ALA A 507 -19.49 9.66 5.05
N ILE A 508 -20.70 10.13 4.74
CA ILE A 508 -21.70 9.43 3.93
C ILE A 508 -22.18 10.35 2.81
N ALA A 509 -22.57 9.77 1.68
CA ALA A 509 -23.13 10.55 0.60
C ALA A 509 -24.59 10.86 0.93
N TRP A 510 -24.95 12.14 1.00
CA TRP A 510 -26.35 12.54 1.15
C TRP A 510 -27.14 12.07 -0.07
N THR A 511 -26.59 12.27 -1.26
CA THR A 511 -27.05 11.65 -2.50
C THR A 511 -25.90 11.49 -3.48
N GLY A 512 -26.11 10.66 -4.50
CA GLY A 512 -25.16 10.44 -5.58
C GLY A 512 -23.89 9.74 -5.11
N GLU A 513 -22.80 10.01 -5.84
CA GLU A 513 -21.50 9.37 -5.65
C GLU A 513 -20.35 10.39 -5.43
N PRO A 514 -20.51 11.34 -4.51
CA PRO A 514 -19.51 12.39 -4.30
C PRO A 514 -18.20 11.83 -3.75
N TRP A 515 -17.15 12.60 -3.97
CA TRP A 515 -15.89 12.49 -3.25
C TRP A 515 -15.83 13.60 -2.19
N LEU A 516 -14.99 13.43 -1.18
CA LEU A 516 -14.74 14.41 -0.14
C LEU A 516 -13.26 14.72 -0.10
N LYS A 517 -12.91 15.97 -0.34
CA LYS A 517 -11.58 16.53 -0.12
C LYS A 517 -11.50 17.09 1.30
N CYS A 518 -10.56 16.56 2.08
CA CYS A 518 -10.25 17.01 3.43
C CYS A 518 -8.87 17.67 3.44
N GLU A 519 -8.79 18.93 3.86
CA GLU A 519 -7.58 19.74 3.82
C GLU A 519 -7.26 20.32 5.19
N VAL A 520 -5.98 20.38 5.52
CA VAL A 520 -5.45 21.08 6.69
C VAL A 520 -4.66 22.29 6.18
N PHE A 521 -5.03 23.47 6.66
CA PHE A 521 -4.35 24.72 6.39
C PHE A 521 -3.51 25.13 7.58
N ASP A 522 -2.29 25.58 7.30
CA ASP A 522 -1.39 26.12 8.31
C ASP A 522 -1.73 27.59 8.67
N PRO A 523 -1.00 28.20 9.62
CA PRO A 523 -1.24 29.58 10.02
C PRO A 523 -0.96 30.63 8.94
N THR A 524 -0.23 30.28 7.86
CA THR A 524 -0.03 31.18 6.72
C THR A 524 -1.18 31.08 5.71
N GLY A 525 -2.06 30.10 5.88
CA GLY A 525 -3.21 29.87 5.03
C GLY A 525 -2.94 28.94 3.86
N ASP A 526 -1.77 28.29 3.83
CA ASP A 526 -1.41 27.31 2.80
C ASP A 526 -1.88 25.91 3.19
N ILE A 527 -2.15 25.06 2.20
CA ILE A 527 -2.44 23.65 2.43
C ILE A 527 -1.17 22.96 2.91
N LEU A 528 -1.25 22.33 4.09
CA LEU A 528 -0.18 21.52 4.66
C LEU A 528 -0.38 20.03 4.36
N ALA A 529 -1.61 19.56 4.43
CA ALA A 529 -1.97 18.16 4.17
C ALA A 529 -3.35 18.08 3.51
N SER A 530 -3.53 17.11 2.62
CA SER A 530 -4.78 16.90 1.91
C SER A 530 -5.02 15.42 1.61
N THR A 531 -6.28 15.00 1.64
CA THR A 531 -6.73 13.69 1.17
C THR A 531 -8.08 13.81 0.47
N ILE A 532 -8.32 12.97 -0.53
CA ILE A 532 -9.57 12.95 -1.30
C ILE A 532 -10.08 11.51 -1.29
N VAL A 533 -11.28 11.30 -0.77
CA VAL A 533 -11.86 9.96 -0.59
C VAL A 533 -13.23 9.86 -1.24
N ALA A 534 -13.56 8.69 -1.79
CA ALA A 534 -14.91 8.43 -2.26
C ALA A 534 -15.84 8.31 -1.05
N VAL A 535 -16.99 8.96 -1.09
CA VAL A 535 -17.91 8.96 0.04
C VAL A 535 -19.02 7.95 -0.19
N ARG A 536 -19.15 6.99 0.74
CA ARG A 536 -20.16 5.93 0.74
C ARG A 536 -20.59 5.62 2.18
N PRO A 537 -21.77 5.01 2.40
CA PRO A 537 -22.81 4.75 1.41
C PRO A 537 -23.58 6.02 1.01
N ASN A 538 -24.37 5.91 -0.06
CA ASN A 538 -25.38 6.90 -0.44
C ASN A 538 -26.68 6.64 0.32
N ILE A 539 -27.11 7.60 1.14
CA ILE A 539 -28.34 7.49 1.93
C ILE A 539 -29.59 8.06 1.24
N VAL A 540 -29.48 8.46 -0.04
CA VAL A 540 -30.59 8.86 -0.92
C VAL A 540 -31.50 9.90 -0.27
N ARG A 541 -30.88 10.89 0.35
CA ARG A 541 -31.53 12.00 1.07
C ARG A 541 -32.46 11.54 2.20
N ASN A 542 -32.22 10.35 2.76
CA ASN A 542 -33.02 9.79 3.83
C ASN A 542 -32.46 10.14 5.20
N ARG A 543 -33.10 11.12 5.85
CA ARG A 543 -32.75 11.56 7.21
C ARG A 543 -33.09 10.54 8.31
N ASN A 544 -33.93 9.54 8.00
CA ASN A 544 -34.28 8.46 8.93
C ASN A 544 -33.37 7.24 8.77
N ALA A 545 -32.38 7.30 7.88
CA ALA A 545 -31.43 6.21 7.68
C ALA A 545 -30.60 5.96 8.95
N ARG A 546 -30.37 4.68 9.25
CA ARG A 546 -29.36 4.28 10.22
C ARG A 546 -27.99 4.40 9.55
N ILE A 547 -27.10 5.19 10.13
CA ILE A 547 -25.78 5.43 9.55
C ILE A 547 -24.85 4.25 9.85
N THR A 548 -24.47 3.51 8.82
CA THR A 548 -23.53 2.38 8.93
C THR A 548 -22.66 2.29 7.69
N GLY A 549 -21.38 1.93 7.87
CA GLY A 549 -20.46 1.74 6.75
C GLY A 549 -19.97 3.05 6.15
N SER A 550 -20.04 4.15 6.91
CA SER A 550 -19.54 5.45 6.48
C SER A 550 -18.05 5.38 6.12
N THR A 551 -17.65 6.07 5.06
CA THR A 551 -16.23 6.24 4.72
C THR A 551 -15.51 6.87 5.90
N ARG A 552 -14.49 6.19 6.44
CA ARG A 552 -13.62 6.74 7.49
C ARG A 552 -12.44 7.45 6.86
N ILE A 553 -12.13 8.62 7.38
CA ILE A 553 -11.02 9.46 6.94
C ILE A 553 -10.03 9.59 8.09
N GLY A 554 -8.75 9.44 7.77
CA GLY A 554 -7.62 9.77 8.63
C GLY A 554 -6.60 10.57 7.83
N LEU A 555 -6.22 11.73 8.33
CA LEU A 555 -5.25 12.63 7.72
C LEU A 555 -4.27 13.09 8.80
N SER A 556 -3.10 12.44 8.84
CA SER A 556 -2.01 12.78 9.75
C SER A 556 -1.17 13.92 9.18
N PHE A 557 -0.66 14.80 10.02
CA PHE A 557 0.22 15.89 9.58
C PHE A 557 1.10 16.37 10.73
N TYR A 558 2.23 16.95 10.34
CA TYR A 558 3.19 17.50 11.29
C TYR A 558 3.13 19.03 11.31
N SER A 559 2.77 19.60 12.46
CA SER A 559 2.80 21.04 12.68
C SER A 559 4.23 21.51 12.89
N MET A 560 4.75 22.24 11.90
CA MET A 560 6.08 22.85 11.90
C MET A 560 6.09 24.26 12.50
N GLN A 561 4.92 24.89 12.61
CA GLN A 561 4.76 26.26 13.08
C GLN A 561 3.66 26.31 14.12
N LYS A 562 3.95 26.94 15.26
CA LYS A 562 2.92 27.25 16.24
C LYS A 562 1.98 28.32 15.69
N GLY A 563 0.67 28.07 15.75
CA GLY A 563 -0.32 29.06 15.31
C GLY A 563 -1.70 28.45 15.12
N ASN A 564 -2.59 29.24 14.53
CA ASN A 564 -3.97 28.81 14.30
C ASN A 564 -4.08 28.09 12.96
N TYR A 565 -4.45 26.82 13.01
CA TYR A 565 -4.70 26.00 11.84
C TYR A 565 -6.18 26.03 11.47
N ARG A 566 -6.49 25.55 10.27
CA ARG A 566 -7.87 25.33 9.83
C ARG A 566 -8.01 23.96 9.19
N VAL A 567 -9.18 23.36 9.33
CA VAL A 567 -9.53 22.10 8.64
C VAL A 567 -10.75 22.34 7.78
N ARG A 568 -10.70 21.88 6.53
CA ARG A 568 -11.76 22.09 5.55
C ARG A 568 -12.22 20.78 4.95
N PHE A 569 -13.51 20.70 4.71
CA PHE A 569 -14.17 19.57 4.07
C PHE A 569 -14.97 20.06 2.88
N THR A 570 -14.59 19.62 1.69
CA THR A 570 -15.15 20.07 0.40
C THR A 570 -15.66 18.86 -0.37
N PRO A 571 -16.97 18.71 -0.59
CA PRO A 571 -17.48 17.77 -1.58
C PRO A 571 -16.88 18.08 -2.95
N VAL A 572 -16.45 17.07 -3.68
CA VAL A 572 -15.84 17.20 -5.00
C VAL A 572 -16.36 16.11 -5.94
N ALA A 573 -16.16 16.29 -7.25
CA ALA A 573 -16.69 15.41 -8.27
C ALA A 573 -15.92 14.09 -8.40
N ASP A 574 -14.62 14.13 -8.16
CA ASP A 574 -13.72 13.03 -8.47
C ASP A 574 -12.52 12.99 -7.52
N ARG A 575 -11.69 11.96 -7.72
CA ARG A 575 -10.47 11.72 -6.95
C ARG A 575 -9.38 12.79 -7.15
N GLN A 576 -9.50 13.63 -8.19
CA GLN A 576 -8.56 14.72 -8.46
C GLN A 576 -8.92 15.99 -7.68
N GLY A 577 -10.12 16.03 -7.09
CA GLY A 577 -10.58 17.16 -6.29
C GLY A 577 -11.21 18.26 -7.14
N ASN A 578 -11.63 17.93 -8.37
CA ASN A 578 -12.33 18.86 -9.23
C ASN A 578 -13.72 19.18 -8.64
N GLY A 579 -14.12 20.45 -8.72
CA GLY A 579 -15.45 20.86 -8.31
C GLY A 579 -16.54 20.16 -9.13
N GLY A 580 -17.71 19.95 -8.54
CA GLY A 580 -18.83 19.26 -9.17
C GLY A 580 -20.17 19.95 -8.97
N GLU A 581 -21.08 19.74 -9.91
CA GLU A 581 -22.48 20.10 -9.71
C GLU A 581 -23.14 19.12 -8.76
N TRP A 582 -23.82 19.65 -7.74
CA TRP A 582 -24.57 18.88 -6.75
C TRP A 582 -23.79 17.69 -6.16
N ARG A 583 -22.66 17.97 -5.53
CA ARG A 583 -21.89 17.02 -4.72
C ARG A 583 -22.27 17.21 -3.27
N GLU A 584 -22.82 16.17 -2.65
CA GLU A 584 -23.58 16.30 -1.40
C GLU A 584 -23.16 15.26 -0.37
N VAL A 585 -22.52 15.69 0.70
CA VAL A 585 -21.90 14.82 1.71
C VAL A 585 -22.45 15.16 3.09
N VAL A 586 -22.58 14.17 3.96
CA VAL A 586 -22.79 14.36 5.40
C VAL A 586 -21.57 13.84 6.14
N ILE A 587 -21.00 14.66 7.01
CA ILE A 587 -19.78 14.36 7.75
C ILE A 587 -20.13 14.22 9.23
N GLY A 588 -19.70 13.14 9.87
CA GLY A 588 -19.88 12.85 11.28
C GLY A 588 -18.55 12.62 11.99
N ASN A 589 -18.58 12.54 13.32
CA ASN A 589 -17.42 12.17 14.16
C ASN A 589 -16.12 12.91 13.82
N ILE A 590 -16.21 14.20 13.51
CA ILE A 590 -15.01 14.98 13.19
C ILE A 590 -14.19 15.14 14.47
N ALA A 591 -12.92 14.71 14.42
CA ALA A 591 -12.01 14.88 15.52
C ALA A 591 -10.60 15.22 15.07
N LEU A 592 -9.95 16.12 15.80
CA LEU A 592 -8.54 16.44 15.64
C LEU A 592 -7.82 16.08 16.93
N HIS A 593 -6.86 15.18 16.84
CA HIS A 593 -6.10 14.68 18.00
C HIS A 593 -4.64 15.07 17.90
N SER A 594 -4.03 15.44 19.03
CA SER A 594 -2.58 15.57 19.12
C SER A 594 -1.97 14.19 19.41
N LYS A 595 -0.90 13.87 18.68
CA LYS A 595 -0.06 12.68 18.88
C LYS A 595 1.28 13.02 19.55
N GLY A 596 1.38 14.21 20.14
CA GLY A 596 2.62 14.71 20.73
C GLY A 596 3.67 15.08 19.69
N ASN A 597 4.93 15.27 20.12
CA ASN A 597 6.03 15.54 19.21
C ASN A 597 6.91 14.29 19.07
N PRO A 598 6.75 13.47 18.03
CA PRO A 598 7.55 12.25 17.85
C PRO A 598 9.04 12.51 17.58
N LEU A 599 9.44 13.75 17.28
CA LEU A 599 10.86 14.13 17.16
C LEU A 599 11.49 14.50 18.51
N ALA A 600 10.69 14.60 19.57
CA ALA A 600 11.14 14.77 20.95
C ALA A 600 10.91 13.47 21.73
N PHE A 601 12.00 12.90 22.25
CA PHE A 601 11.91 11.71 23.09
C PHE A 601 11.76 12.15 24.55
N ASP A 602 10.65 11.79 25.18
CA ASP A 602 10.34 12.25 26.54
C ASP A 602 10.51 11.17 27.61
N LYS A 603 10.63 9.91 27.19
CA LYS A 603 10.72 8.75 28.07
C LYS A 603 11.76 7.76 27.57
N GLY A 604 12.53 7.20 28.49
CA GLY A 604 13.48 6.11 28.25
C GLY A 604 12.84 4.73 28.39
N GLY A 605 13.42 3.74 27.73
CA GLY A 605 13.02 2.33 27.81
C GLY A 605 11.88 1.96 26.86
N GLU A 606 11.69 2.69 25.76
CA GLU A 606 10.65 2.36 24.78
C GLU A 606 11.08 2.57 23.34
N VAL A 607 10.49 1.81 22.42
CA VAL A 607 10.52 2.11 21.00
C VAL A 607 9.40 3.12 20.74
N PRO A 608 9.70 4.36 20.32
CA PRO A 608 8.73 5.44 20.27
C PRO A 608 7.66 5.20 19.19
N GLU A 609 6.42 5.64 19.45
CA GLU A 609 5.36 5.61 18.43
C GLU A 609 5.72 6.48 17.22
N GLY A 610 5.26 6.10 16.04
CA GLY A 610 5.58 6.78 14.79
C GLY A 610 6.94 6.42 14.18
N TRP A 611 7.82 5.74 14.92
CA TRP A 611 9.14 5.32 14.44
C TRP A 611 9.19 3.85 14.01
N THR A 612 9.85 3.60 12.88
CA THR A 612 10.30 2.27 12.47
C THR A 612 11.76 2.10 12.87
N VAL A 613 12.05 1.20 13.81
CA VAL A 613 13.41 0.91 14.26
C VAL A 613 13.76 -0.51 13.89
N VAL A 614 14.89 -0.72 13.22
CA VAL A 614 15.33 -1.99 12.64
C VAL A 614 16.76 -2.29 13.11
N ASP A 615 17.01 -3.53 13.51
CA ASP A 615 18.34 -4.05 13.82
C ASP A 615 18.48 -5.44 13.19
N ALA A 616 19.45 -5.58 12.29
CA ALA A 616 19.68 -6.81 11.53
C ALA A 616 18.41 -7.35 10.84
N ASP A 617 17.71 -6.47 10.11
CA ASP A 617 16.41 -6.68 9.45
C ASP A 617 15.23 -7.01 10.38
N ARG A 618 15.44 -6.98 11.71
CA ARG A 618 14.38 -7.18 12.69
C ARG A 618 13.85 -5.84 13.14
N LYS A 619 12.59 -5.56 12.82
CA LYS A 619 11.87 -4.38 13.32
C LYS A 619 11.59 -4.53 14.82
N ALA A 620 11.99 -3.54 15.61
CA ALA A 620 11.68 -3.45 17.03
C ALA A 620 10.19 -3.11 17.24
N THR A 621 9.56 -3.76 18.22
CA THR A 621 8.15 -3.54 18.56
C THR A 621 7.99 -2.22 19.30
N THR A 622 7.09 -1.36 18.84
CA THR A 622 6.70 -0.10 19.51
C THR A 622 6.24 -0.35 20.94
N GLY A 623 6.58 0.56 21.86
CA GLY A 623 6.24 0.48 23.28
C GLY A 623 7.42 0.05 24.15
N SER A 624 7.13 -0.43 25.36
CA SER A 624 8.16 -0.70 26.39
C SER A 624 9.16 -1.77 25.94
N ALA A 625 10.44 -1.49 26.10
CA ALA A 625 11.55 -2.35 25.69
C ALA A 625 12.62 -2.43 26.78
N GLY A 626 12.98 -3.65 27.19
CA GLY A 626 14.05 -3.88 28.16
C GLY A 626 15.45 -4.01 27.54
N SER A 627 15.53 -4.34 26.26
CA SER A 627 16.77 -4.59 25.53
C SER A 627 16.65 -4.20 24.06
N GLY A 628 17.78 -4.15 23.35
CA GLY A 628 17.82 -3.75 21.94
C GLY A 628 17.59 -2.25 21.72
N PRO A 629 17.42 -1.82 20.44
CA PRO A 629 17.10 -0.45 20.08
C PRO A 629 15.88 0.08 20.82
N ARG A 630 16.01 1.25 21.46
CA ARG A 630 14.97 1.91 22.28
C ARG A 630 15.44 3.29 22.72
N THR A 631 14.58 4.12 23.26
CA THR A 631 14.99 5.39 23.87
C THR A 631 15.77 5.16 25.16
N PHE A 632 16.79 5.99 25.40
CA PHE A 632 17.57 6.07 26.63
C PHE A 632 17.41 7.44 27.25
N SER A 633 17.22 7.50 28.56
CA SER A 633 17.27 8.73 29.34
C SER A 633 18.58 8.81 30.11
N PHE A 634 19.32 9.90 29.91
CA PHE A 634 20.62 10.11 30.54
C PHE A 634 20.49 10.99 31.78
N SER A 635 20.87 10.46 32.94
CA SER A 635 20.84 11.22 34.19
C SER A 635 21.99 12.24 34.31
N GLY A 636 23.09 12.02 33.58
CA GLY A 636 24.22 12.94 33.49
C GLY A 636 23.95 14.22 32.69
N GLY A 637 22.80 14.31 32.01
CA GLY A 637 22.41 15.44 31.17
C GLY A 637 23.36 15.67 29.98
N GLY A 638 23.24 16.84 29.34
CA GLY A 638 24.02 17.20 28.14
C GLY A 638 23.12 17.58 26.98
N ASP A 639 23.63 17.45 25.76
CA ASP A 639 22.93 17.84 24.52
C ASP A 639 21.76 16.90 24.18
N ILE A 640 21.82 15.65 24.68
CA ILE A 640 20.81 14.60 24.51
C ILE A 640 20.38 14.14 25.91
N SER A 641 19.27 14.67 26.43
CA SER A 641 18.69 14.21 27.70
C SER A 641 17.97 12.88 27.56
N THR A 642 17.27 12.70 26.44
CA THR A 642 16.70 11.42 26.02
C THR A 642 16.97 11.26 24.52
N GLY A 643 17.47 10.10 24.12
CA GLY A 643 17.84 9.80 22.73
C GLY A 643 17.41 8.40 22.32
N LEU A 644 17.20 8.18 21.02
CA LEU A 644 16.91 6.87 20.47
C LEU A 644 18.23 6.12 20.23
N TYR A 645 18.42 5.04 20.98
CA TYR A 645 19.49 4.09 20.75
C TYR A 645 19.12 3.17 19.58
N ILE A 646 20.03 3.10 18.61
CA ILE A 646 19.98 2.21 17.47
C ILE A 646 21.29 1.46 17.35
N ARG A 647 21.24 0.31 16.69
CA ARG A 647 22.45 -0.45 16.39
C ARG A 647 22.33 -1.16 15.06
N GLN A 648 23.49 -1.48 14.50
CA GLN A 648 23.63 -2.39 13.38
C GLN A 648 24.42 -3.60 13.87
N SER A 649 23.72 -4.64 14.33
CA SER A 649 24.37 -5.84 14.87
C SER A 649 25.00 -6.74 13.81
N ASP A 650 24.64 -6.58 12.54
CA ASP A 650 25.11 -7.37 11.41
C ASP A 650 25.26 -6.45 10.19
N ALA A 651 26.48 -6.29 9.66
CA ALA A 651 26.77 -5.41 8.52
C ALA A 651 26.07 -5.82 7.21
N THR A 652 25.61 -7.08 7.12
CA THR A 652 24.97 -7.61 5.91
C THR A 652 23.46 -7.38 5.86
N LYS A 653 22.90 -6.81 6.93
CA LYS A 653 21.46 -6.62 7.14
C LYS A 653 21.16 -5.16 7.48
N GLY A 654 19.91 -4.75 7.29
CA GLY A 654 19.46 -3.40 7.61
C GLY A 654 19.53 -3.12 9.12
N GLY A 655 20.12 -1.99 9.50
CA GLY A 655 20.07 -1.44 10.86
C GLY A 655 19.84 0.06 10.82
N TYR A 656 18.65 0.54 11.19
CA TYR A 656 18.29 1.96 11.10
C TYR A 656 17.11 2.34 11.99
N ALA A 657 16.91 3.63 12.24
CA ALA A 657 15.63 4.17 12.71
C ALA A 657 15.07 5.16 11.68
N GLU A 658 13.76 5.14 11.49
CA GLU A 658 13.06 5.94 10.49
C GLU A 658 11.77 6.54 11.04
N TYR A 659 11.53 7.82 10.77
CA TYR A 659 10.29 8.52 11.07
C TYR A 659 9.60 8.97 9.78
N GLY A 660 8.26 8.89 9.73
CA GLY A 660 7.44 9.32 8.59
C GLY A 660 6.92 8.20 7.68
N THR A 661 7.20 6.93 8.01
CA THR A 661 6.72 5.75 7.26
C THR A 661 5.70 4.89 8.02
N THR A 662 5.37 5.27 9.26
CA THR A 662 4.42 4.54 10.10
C THR A 662 2.99 5.02 9.83
N PRO A 663 2.01 4.12 9.57
CA PRO A 663 0.62 4.52 9.37
C PRO A 663 0.08 5.36 10.54
N GLY A 664 -0.62 6.45 10.22
CA GLY A 664 -1.11 7.41 11.23
C GLY A 664 -0.07 8.41 11.73
N TYR A 665 1.17 8.35 11.25
CA TYR A 665 2.23 9.31 11.53
C TYR A 665 2.83 9.78 10.21
N GLY A 666 2.65 11.05 9.89
CA GLY A 666 3.01 11.61 8.60
C GLY A 666 3.78 12.92 8.75
N LEU A 667 5.05 12.91 8.34
CA LEU A 667 5.82 14.15 8.22
C LEU A 667 5.43 14.88 6.93
N SER A 668 4.31 15.61 6.98
CA SER A 668 3.87 16.51 5.91
C SER A 668 4.75 17.76 5.87
N LEU A 669 5.43 18.02 4.76
CA LEU A 669 6.20 19.24 4.54
C LEU A 669 5.63 20.00 3.35
N LYS A 670 5.57 21.33 3.44
CA LYS A 670 5.29 22.20 2.27
C LYS A 670 6.48 22.16 1.32
N ALA A 671 6.25 22.44 0.04
CA ALA A 671 7.36 22.69 -0.88
C ALA A 671 8.29 23.80 -0.34
N GLY A 672 9.61 23.62 -0.49
CA GLY A 672 10.59 24.62 -0.08
C GLY A 672 11.83 24.02 0.59
N HIS A 673 12.67 24.91 1.14
CA HIS A 673 13.95 24.55 1.74
C HIS A 673 13.83 24.29 3.24
N TYR A 674 14.50 23.25 3.69
CA TYR A 674 14.49 22.80 5.07
C TYR A 674 15.89 22.50 5.58
N THR A 675 16.03 22.63 6.90
CA THR A 675 17.20 22.17 7.66
C THR A 675 16.72 21.20 8.73
N LEU A 676 17.21 19.95 8.66
CA LEU A 676 17.07 18.94 9.71
C LEU A 676 18.38 18.91 10.50
N SER A 677 18.32 19.00 11.82
CA SER A 677 19.48 18.87 12.70
C SER A 677 19.21 17.91 13.85
N TYR A 678 20.28 17.29 14.35
CA TYR A 678 20.23 16.30 15.42
C TYR A 678 21.57 16.25 16.14
N HIS A 679 21.57 15.67 17.34
CA HIS A 679 22.78 15.34 18.09
C HIS A 679 22.95 13.83 18.16
N ALA A 680 24.19 13.35 18.15
CA ALA A 680 24.52 11.94 18.26
C ALA A 680 25.75 11.69 19.15
N VAL A 681 25.70 10.57 19.88
CA VAL A 681 26.82 10.01 20.66
C VAL A 681 26.93 8.51 20.35
N ALA A 682 28.13 7.96 20.50
CA ALA A 682 28.32 6.52 20.45
C ALA A 682 27.83 5.92 21.77
N TRP A 683 27.00 4.87 21.70
CA TRP A 683 26.70 4.08 22.89
C TRP A 683 27.96 3.34 23.37
N ALA A 684 28.76 2.86 22.41
CA ALA A 684 30.09 2.33 22.61
C ALA A 684 30.93 2.45 21.32
N GLY A 685 32.25 2.47 21.47
CA GLY A 685 33.19 2.54 20.34
C GLY A 685 33.20 3.90 19.64
N SER A 686 33.57 3.90 18.35
CA SER A 686 33.68 5.12 17.53
C SER A 686 32.95 5.00 16.18
N PRO A 687 31.64 4.67 16.17
CA PRO A 687 30.85 4.58 14.94
C PRO A 687 30.58 5.95 14.32
N PHE A 688 30.05 5.92 13.10
CA PHE A 688 29.45 7.05 12.42
C PHE A 688 27.93 6.87 12.37
N VAL A 689 27.20 7.94 12.09
CA VAL A 689 25.77 7.88 11.78
C VAL A 689 25.48 8.62 10.49
N LYS A 690 24.77 7.96 9.59
CA LYS A 690 24.23 8.53 8.36
C LYS A 690 22.78 8.94 8.60
N CYS A 691 22.44 10.18 8.28
CA CYS A 691 21.07 10.68 8.26
C CYS A 691 20.66 10.98 6.82
N GLU A 692 19.56 10.41 6.36
CA GLU A 692 18.98 10.59 5.03
C GLU A 692 17.58 11.17 5.13
N VAL A 693 17.27 12.11 4.23
CA VAL A 693 15.93 12.65 4.02
C VAL A 693 15.40 12.12 2.70
N LEU A 694 14.21 11.52 2.72
CA LEU A 694 13.64 10.83 1.58
C LEU A 694 12.21 11.32 1.29
N ASP A 695 11.83 11.33 0.01
CA ASP A 695 10.43 11.51 -0.40
C ASP A 695 9.62 10.21 -0.31
N ARG A 696 8.31 10.29 -0.56
CA ARG A 696 7.37 9.15 -0.55
C ARG A 696 7.80 7.98 -1.47
N SER A 697 8.63 8.25 -2.48
CA SER A 697 9.14 7.25 -3.44
C SER A 697 10.52 6.71 -3.06
N ASN A 698 10.99 6.96 -1.82
CA ASN A 698 12.31 6.60 -1.31
C ASN A 698 13.48 7.25 -2.06
N ARG A 699 13.26 8.37 -2.76
CA ARG A 699 14.37 9.12 -3.35
C ARG A 699 15.00 10.01 -2.28
N VAL A 700 16.32 9.94 -2.15
CA VAL A 700 17.10 10.75 -1.21
C VAL A 700 17.17 12.21 -1.71
N LEU A 701 16.71 13.14 -0.87
CA LEU A 701 16.72 14.58 -1.12
C LEU A 701 17.87 15.31 -0.41
N GLY A 702 18.42 14.69 0.63
CA GLY A 702 19.56 15.19 1.39
C GLY A 702 20.14 14.08 2.26
N SER A 703 21.44 14.09 2.47
CA SER A 703 22.14 13.09 3.29
C SER A 703 23.36 13.69 3.97
N GLN A 704 23.68 13.21 5.16
CA GLN A 704 24.92 13.55 5.86
C GLN A 704 25.40 12.38 6.71
N VAL A 705 26.71 12.15 6.72
CA VAL A 705 27.40 11.23 7.64
C VAL A 705 28.25 12.02 8.62
N ILE A 706 28.09 11.79 9.92
CA ILE A 706 28.92 12.39 10.99
C ILE A 706 29.59 11.30 11.82
N SER A 707 30.78 11.58 12.34
CA SER A 707 31.43 10.74 13.36
C SER A 707 30.73 10.93 14.70
N CYS A 708 30.59 9.86 15.50
CA CYS A 708 30.14 9.95 16.89
C CYS A 708 31.37 10.02 17.81
N ASP A 709 32.01 11.19 17.89
CA ASP A 709 33.30 11.38 18.57
C ASP A 709 33.18 11.18 20.09
N LYS A 710 32.00 11.47 20.65
CA LYS A 710 31.69 11.25 22.06
C LYS A 710 31.08 9.87 22.26
N SER A 711 31.77 9.01 23.03
CA SER A 711 31.21 7.75 23.55
C SER A 711 30.71 7.90 25.00
N VAL A 712 29.59 7.24 25.30
CA VAL A 712 29.03 7.14 26.65
C VAL A 712 29.33 5.80 27.35
N GLU A 713 30.12 4.92 26.72
CA GLU A 713 30.63 3.66 27.29
C GLU A 713 29.56 2.82 28.01
N LYS A 714 28.41 2.67 27.36
CA LYS A 714 27.25 1.92 27.86
C LYS A 714 26.72 2.38 29.22
N ASN A 715 26.90 3.66 29.56
CA ASN A 715 26.52 4.23 30.84
C ASN A 715 25.42 5.31 30.70
N LEU A 716 24.23 5.04 31.24
CA LEU A 716 23.12 6.01 31.26
C LEU A 716 23.35 7.18 32.24
N SER A 717 24.36 7.10 33.11
CA SER A 717 24.76 8.21 33.98
C SER A 717 25.82 9.11 33.36
N ALA A 718 26.38 8.74 32.19
CA ALA A 718 27.34 9.58 31.49
C ALA A 718 26.67 10.84 30.94
N SER A 719 27.44 11.93 30.89
CA SER A 719 27.01 13.15 30.21
C SER A 719 27.12 13.00 28.69
N THR A 720 26.09 13.46 27.98
CA THR A 720 26.05 13.56 26.52
C THR A 720 26.53 14.93 26.01
N ALA A 721 27.14 15.76 26.87
CA ALA A 721 27.76 17.02 26.46
C ALA A 721 28.90 16.79 25.46
N ALA A 722 29.07 17.73 24.53
CA ALA A 722 29.99 17.62 23.40
C ALA A 722 29.64 16.46 22.46
N SER A 723 28.34 16.17 22.32
CA SER A 723 27.82 15.28 21.28
C SER A 723 28.13 15.83 19.87
N SER A 724 28.23 14.94 18.90
CA SER A 724 28.38 15.33 17.50
C SER A 724 27.07 15.89 16.97
N ARG A 725 27.12 17.01 16.25
CA ARG A 725 25.95 17.65 15.65
C ARG A 725 25.86 17.35 14.16
N GLY A 726 24.73 16.78 13.73
CA GLY A 726 24.39 16.59 12.32
C GLY A 726 23.42 17.66 11.82
N VAL A 727 23.56 18.04 10.56
CA VAL A 727 22.71 18.98 9.81
C VAL A 727 22.56 18.50 8.36
N VAL A 728 21.32 18.22 7.94
CA VAL A 728 20.95 17.91 6.55
C VAL A 728 20.14 19.07 5.99
N HIS A 729 20.65 19.70 4.94
CA HIS A 729 19.90 20.68 4.15
C HIS A 729 19.26 19.98 2.96
N PHE A 730 17.97 20.22 2.71
CA PHE A 730 17.26 19.62 1.59
C PHE A 730 16.17 20.54 1.05
N HIS A 731 15.72 20.25 -0.16
CA HIS A 731 14.57 20.90 -0.78
C HIS A 731 13.45 19.89 -0.95
N ALA A 732 12.29 20.17 -0.36
CA ALA A 732 11.04 19.44 -0.58
C ALA A 732 10.43 19.94 -1.91
N PRO A 733 10.39 19.12 -2.98
CA PRO A 733 9.93 19.56 -4.30
C PRO A 733 8.42 19.82 -4.39
N SER A 734 7.63 19.25 -3.49
CA SER A 734 6.18 19.37 -3.45
C SER A 734 5.67 19.39 -2.01
N THR A 735 4.45 19.87 -1.79
CA THR A 735 3.78 19.64 -0.51
C THR A 735 3.34 18.17 -0.44
N ASP A 736 4.02 17.36 0.37
CA ASP A 736 3.84 15.90 0.44
C ASP A 736 4.36 15.35 1.77
N TYR A 737 4.30 14.04 1.96
CA TYR A 737 4.92 13.31 3.04
C TYR A 737 6.35 12.92 2.70
N TYR A 738 7.21 13.10 3.70
CA TYR A 738 8.63 12.80 3.66
C TYR A 738 8.99 11.88 4.83
N HIS A 739 10.17 11.27 4.78
CA HIS A 739 10.65 10.47 5.90
C HIS A 739 12.15 10.64 6.10
N PHE A 740 12.58 10.44 7.34
CA PHE A 740 13.96 10.63 7.78
C PHE A 740 14.52 9.33 8.32
N ARG A 741 15.71 8.93 7.89
CA ARG A 741 16.36 7.68 8.29
C ARG A 741 17.73 7.93 8.90
N TRP A 742 18.00 7.32 10.05
CA TRP A 742 19.30 7.30 10.71
C TRP A 742 19.86 5.88 10.73
N THR A 743 21.08 5.71 10.21
CA THR A 743 21.75 4.41 10.02
C THR A 743 23.14 4.45 10.65
N PRO A 744 23.49 3.56 11.59
CA PRO A 744 24.85 3.41 12.07
C PRO A 744 25.77 2.91 10.95
N VAL A 745 26.90 3.57 10.72
CA VAL A 745 27.84 3.25 9.64
C VAL A 745 29.28 3.23 10.15
N ALA A 746 30.13 2.47 9.48
CA ALA A 746 31.49 2.17 9.95
C ALA A 746 32.45 3.35 9.72
N ASP A 747 32.17 4.16 8.71
CA ASP A 747 33.07 5.22 8.25
C ASP A 747 32.30 6.41 7.66
N ARG A 748 33.06 7.44 7.27
CA ARG A 748 32.53 8.68 6.69
C ARG A 748 31.88 8.47 5.31
N GLN A 749 32.19 7.36 4.63
CA GLN A 749 31.60 7.01 3.34
C GLN A 749 30.20 6.39 3.49
N GLY A 750 29.81 6.06 4.72
CA GLY A 750 28.51 5.45 5.00
C GLY A 750 28.49 3.95 4.78
N ASN A 751 29.66 3.29 4.78
CA ASN A 751 29.74 1.85 4.61
C ASN A 751 29.15 1.12 5.83
N PRO A 752 28.53 -0.06 5.64
CA PRO A 752 28.00 -0.83 6.75
C PRO A 752 29.14 -1.41 7.61
N GLY A 753 28.89 -1.52 8.92
CA GLY A 753 29.77 -2.24 9.85
C GLY A 753 28.99 -3.09 10.83
N THR A 754 29.66 -4.10 11.40
CA THR A 754 29.06 -5.03 12.36
C THR A 754 29.23 -4.47 13.76
N TRP A 755 28.16 -4.55 14.54
CA TRP A 755 28.11 -4.13 15.93
C TRP A 755 28.42 -2.64 16.15
N LEU A 756 27.76 -1.79 15.36
CA LEU A 756 27.82 -0.33 15.50
C LEU A 756 26.65 0.15 16.37
N GLU A 757 26.92 1.00 17.35
CA GLU A 757 25.98 1.36 18.41
C GLU A 757 25.91 2.89 18.60
N VAL A 758 24.80 3.51 18.24
CA VAL A 758 24.63 4.98 18.24
C VAL A 758 23.39 5.37 19.05
N VAL A 759 23.46 6.49 19.76
CA VAL A 759 22.29 7.17 20.33
C VAL A 759 22.17 8.54 19.69
N PHE A 760 21.01 8.84 19.11
CA PHE A 760 20.74 10.16 18.54
C PHE A 760 19.48 10.78 19.15
N GLY A 761 19.39 12.09 19.18
CA GLY A 761 18.27 12.81 19.76
C GLY A 761 18.34 14.30 19.49
N HIS A 762 17.51 15.08 20.20
CA HIS A 762 17.42 16.53 20.00
C HIS A 762 17.20 16.89 18.52
N ILE A 763 16.23 16.22 17.90
CA ILE A 763 15.94 16.34 16.48
C ILE A 763 15.12 17.62 16.26
N LYS A 764 15.57 18.46 15.33
CA LYS A 764 14.93 19.72 14.98
C LYS A 764 14.83 19.83 13.47
N ILE A 765 13.66 20.22 12.98
CA ILE A 765 13.42 20.53 11.58
C ILE A 765 12.89 21.96 11.48
N GLN A 766 13.38 22.75 10.53
CA GLN A 766 12.99 24.13 10.31
C GLN A 766 12.87 24.42 8.81
N GLN A 767 11.84 25.17 8.41
CA GLN A 767 11.67 25.69 7.05
C GLN A 767 12.36 27.06 6.94
N GLY A 768 13.17 27.30 5.90
CA GLY A 768 13.87 28.58 5.71
C GLY A 768 14.80 28.63 4.50
N ALA A 769 15.19 29.84 4.08
CA ALA A 769 16.10 30.05 2.95
C ALA A 769 17.50 29.46 3.22
N MET A 770 18.22 29.07 2.15
CA MET A 770 19.55 28.42 2.16
C MET A 770 20.65 29.13 2.99
N GLN A 771 20.38 30.33 3.53
CA GLN A 771 21.30 31.13 4.35
C GLN A 771 20.63 31.85 5.53
N ALA A 772 19.85 31.14 6.35
CA ALA A 772 19.69 31.61 7.73
C ALA A 772 21.04 31.43 8.44
N LYS A 773 21.83 32.51 8.55
CA LYS A 773 23.02 32.58 9.41
C LYS A 773 22.69 31.87 10.72
N ALA A 774 23.52 30.92 11.13
CA ALA A 774 23.45 30.33 12.45
C ALA A 774 23.52 31.47 13.48
N THR A 775 22.37 31.91 13.98
CA THR A 775 22.33 32.76 15.16
C THR A 775 22.58 31.84 16.33
N SER A 776 23.81 31.88 16.82
CA SER A 776 24.25 31.34 18.11
C SER A 776 23.58 32.12 19.26
N SER A 777 22.25 32.12 19.32
CA SER A 777 21.50 32.77 20.39
C SER A 777 20.66 31.73 21.10
N ALA A 778 21.03 31.50 22.36
CA ALA A 778 20.61 30.47 23.28
C ALA A 778 19.15 30.56 23.78
N ASN A 779 18.17 30.86 22.92
CA ASN A 779 16.78 31.09 23.33
C ASN A 779 15.76 30.24 22.56
N ASP A 780 16.00 28.94 22.44
CA ASP A 780 14.99 28.01 21.91
C ASP A 780 14.88 26.81 22.86
N GLU A 781 14.36 27.11 24.06
CA GLU A 781 14.06 26.13 25.11
C GLU A 781 12.95 25.18 24.64
N THR A 782 13.31 23.90 24.52
CA THR A 782 12.38 22.79 24.68
C THR A 782 11.84 22.82 26.11
N THR A 783 10.53 22.62 26.27
CA THR A 783 9.86 22.56 27.57
C THR A 783 10.38 21.37 28.40
N ALA A 784 11.43 21.60 29.18
CA ALA A 784 11.72 20.84 30.37
C ALA A 784 11.56 21.79 31.56
N LEU A 785 10.52 21.56 32.38
CA LEU A 785 10.44 22.19 33.71
C LEU A 785 11.64 21.70 34.53
N LYS A 786 12.71 22.48 34.57
CA LYS A 786 13.69 22.41 35.66
C LYS A 786 13.38 23.56 36.62
N ALA A 787 13.21 23.21 37.89
CA ALA A 787 13.04 24.18 38.97
C ALA A 787 14.20 25.19 38.92
N ALA A 788 13.90 26.46 38.65
CA ALA A 788 14.91 27.51 38.60
C ALA A 788 14.95 28.24 39.95
N GLN A 789 16.13 28.22 40.59
CA GLN A 789 16.46 29.10 41.70
C GLN A 789 16.44 30.58 41.24
N LEU A 790 15.92 31.43 42.12
CA LEU A 790 15.90 32.89 41.95
C LEU A 790 17.32 33.44 42.06
N SER A 791 17.80 34.13 41.02
CA SER A 791 18.89 35.09 41.15
C SER A 791 18.33 36.52 41.12
N THR A 792 18.74 37.28 42.13
CA THR A 792 18.38 38.67 42.41
C THR A 792 19.22 39.62 41.55
N GLY A 793 18.58 40.50 40.79
CA GLY A 793 19.26 41.54 40.02
C GLY A 793 18.29 42.54 39.39
N THR A 794 18.26 43.75 39.94
CA THR A 794 17.43 44.90 39.55
C THR A 794 18.04 45.71 38.40
N SER A 795 17.26 45.99 37.34
CA SER A 795 17.41 47.21 36.53
C SER A 795 16.11 47.62 35.78
N THR A 796 15.57 48.76 36.21
CA THR A 796 14.98 49.93 35.51
C THR A 796 14.10 49.86 34.24
N ASN A 797 13.65 48.70 33.75
CA ASN A 797 12.58 48.65 32.73
C ASN A 797 11.46 47.69 33.15
N ASP A 798 10.75 48.04 34.23
CA ASP A 798 9.74 47.19 34.84
C ASP A 798 8.37 47.29 34.12
N VAL A 799 8.35 46.86 32.85
CA VAL A 799 7.14 46.89 32.01
C VAL A 799 6.46 45.52 32.04
N TRP A 800 5.15 45.53 32.26
CA TRP A 800 4.32 44.33 32.27
C TRP A 800 3.42 44.33 31.05
N TYR A 801 3.16 43.15 30.49
CA TYR A 801 2.22 42.94 29.39
C TYR A 801 1.23 41.84 29.76
N ASN A 802 -0.01 41.93 29.30
CA ASN A 802 -0.92 40.78 29.35
C ASN A 802 -0.50 39.73 28.30
N LEU A 803 -1.14 38.56 28.31
CA LEU A 803 -0.83 37.48 27.37
C LEU A 803 -1.16 37.81 25.90
N GLN A 804 -1.84 38.94 25.67
CA GLN A 804 -2.15 39.51 24.37
C GLN A 804 -1.12 40.57 23.93
N GLY A 805 -0.05 40.78 24.71
CA GLY A 805 1.02 41.72 24.37
C GLY A 805 0.69 43.19 24.62
N GLN A 806 -0.42 43.49 25.31
CA GLN A 806 -0.79 44.85 25.67
C GLN A 806 -0.12 45.25 26.98
N ARG A 807 0.44 46.47 27.03
CA ARG A 807 1.12 46.98 28.23
C ARG A 807 0.13 47.16 29.38
N VAL A 808 0.48 46.63 30.54
CA VAL A 808 -0.30 46.71 31.78
C VAL A 808 0.51 47.52 32.79
N VAL A 809 -0.08 48.61 33.28
CA VAL A 809 0.61 49.56 34.15
C VAL A 809 0.60 49.11 35.62
N ARG A 810 -0.41 48.33 36.04
CA ARG A 810 -0.56 47.76 37.39
C ARG A 810 -1.20 46.37 37.33
N PRO A 811 -0.43 45.28 37.29
CA PRO A 811 -0.97 43.93 37.32
C PRO A 811 -1.50 43.60 38.72
N VAL A 812 -2.73 43.07 38.80
CA VAL A 812 -3.43 42.80 40.08
C VAL A 812 -3.38 41.32 40.45
N LYS A 813 -4.11 40.48 39.72
CA LYS A 813 -4.07 39.02 39.88
C LYS A 813 -4.27 38.38 38.53
N GLY A 814 -3.32 37.59 38.08
CA GLY A 814 -3.33 37.01 36.75
C GLY A 814 -1.95 36.73 36.19
N LEU A 815 -1.92 36.14 35.00
CA LEU A 815 -0.70 35.79 34.31
C LEU A 815 -0.30 36.90 33.35
N TYR A 816 0.92 37.39 33.48
CA TYR A 816 1.46 38.50 32.69
C TYR A 816 2.83 38.12 32.11
N ILE A 817 3.30 38.90 31.14
CA ILE A 817 4.67 38.85 30.64
C ILE A 817 5.43 40.00 31.27
N HIS A 818 6.51 39.69 31.97
CA HIS A 818 7.38 40.65 32.62
C HIS A 818 8.84 40.27 32.37
N LYS A 819 9.64 41.20 31.83
CA LYS A 819 11.04 40.96 31.39
C LYS A 819 11.19 39.71 30.50
N GLY A 820 10.24 39.55 29.57
CA GLY A 820 10.22 38.42 28.63
C GLY A 820 9.81 37.08 29.24
N ARG A 821 9.37 37.04 30.50
CA ARG A 821 8.97 35.81 31.20
C ARG A 821 7.51 35.87 31.63
N LYS A 822 6.83 34.72 31.63
CA LYS A 822 5.48 34.60 32.21
C LYS A 822 5.58 34.68 33.73
N VAL A 823 4.92 35.66 34.32
CA VAL A 823 4.87 35.88 35.77
C VAL A 823 3.42 35.84 36.23
N LEU A 824 3.13 34.96 37.18
CA LEU A 824 1.83 34.89 37.84
C LEU A 824 1.83 35.85 39.02
N VAL A 825 1.05 36.92 38.94
CA VAL A 825 0.80 37.83 40.06
C VAL A 825 -0.38 37.25 40.83
N LYS A 826 -0.15 36.92 42.11
CA LYS A 826 -1.07 36.13 42.96
C LYS A 826 -2.09 36.97 43.70
#